data_AF-A0A7C8AYD8-F1
#
_entry.id   AF-A0A7C8AYD8-F1
#
_cell.length_a   1.000
_cell.length_b   1.000
_cell.length_c   1.000
_cell.angle_alpha   90.00
_cell.angle_beta   90.00
_cell.angle_gamma   90.00
#
_symmetry.space_group_name_H-M   'P 1'
#
loop_
_entity.id
_entity.type
_entity.pdbx_description
1 polymer ?
#
loop_
_entity_poly.entity_id
_entity_poly.type
_entity_poly.pdbx_seq_one_letter_code
_entity_poly.pdbx_strand_id
1 'polypeptide(L)'
;MKMKRGLMLVASCLAWCSAFPVWAATHVVSPGMNLAQVIWDAQDGDTILVNEGTYLAQATIYTPSDPVFHVIRNVTVKAQGQRENTFLQVGAGLDQVIKVHPASYTSTSGVSYLTNPDGARIEGFTLIGDQGGVLIRDYQSLNGGTVQDVVLRDLDITVSTSSGTHGIELNNAKNCVVAENVIRSAYANGIYVYAGQDNIIMDNAVLYTATQHGIAVQNSLGNQVVGNTVSGAHHAGVIMLNTTNTRVADNTLSGFGVDGITLTDGCKYNQVVNNSVASDGWAAGRADGTGIWLNCNSNFNLVAGNLITGSPENGLTIFSSSNNQLLGNHVWGNYHGGAFIWDNSEFCTNGSFPGETPAYNYLLGNYLNYNPSNAQINIRGGINNQVAFNHLDGRDGFGGTMAGTNTGGVILQTSSGNTLFGNTISHVNNGEYVYSDVSGTTFFLNRHLNTNLRYATSPAQITWDGGAVLGGNFWSNFSVSGNPSSGIPYTDFVIDVIGTRGGTNRDNYPYQSESFGKPASVTVLQPHAGQMLARGSRKTLRWQSSACVYVDLFYVAESGAVSAIAANYPDVGHYAWELPGSLAVGRGHLQIDCKDSAGNSLGAGGVSGDFTVSSGGLILRTPGDGAVTETDATMRIAWRQESDSAVNVTLRYGDGIETQVASNVTAGFTDITLPAAKSGRAEVRIATTDGSVADDSDGPVLIRQTGAARILSPVGGSRLAAGQKVDIEWLPAPDSVSVDIDVWNGTAWQAVANSFPDRGRYPWLLPSLSTEAARVRVSFRNLAGVTVGNPVESGSFAVTGGGLTTGGACAASLDSDLNLSLPIIQYGGLPLSAELAFRGIQEGVLIYDITSYQALVGVSAFSGCRPAMLSEELNLAIPGLTLNGGSFHAILRARQENNTLYFFVSEYGAIH
;
A
#
# COMPACT_ATOMS: atom_id res chain seq x y z
N MET A 1 -68.77 -56.25 -12.61
CA MET A 1 -69.84 -55.26 -12.36
C MET A 1 -69.76 -54.86 -10.90
N LYS A 2 -69.84 -53.62 -10.44
CA LYS A 2 -69.82 -52.27 -11.02
C LYS A 2 -69.81 -51.36 -9.78
N MET A 3 -69.02 -50.29 -9.82
CA MET A 3 -69.23 -49.02 -9.10
C MET A 3 -69.29 -49.03 -7.55
N LYS A 4 -68.20 -48.57 -6.91
CA LYS A 4 -68.13 -47.34 -6.08
C LYS A 4 -66.87 -47.40 -5.21
N ARG A 5 -65.83 -46.68 -5.61
CA ARG A 5 -64.77 -46.10 -4.76
C ARG A 5 -63.79 -45.35 -5.66
N GLY A 6 -64.07 -44.07 -5.86
CA GLY A 6 -63.29 -43.19 -6.70
C GLY A 6 -63.78 -41.77 -6.54
N LEU A 7 -63.50 -41.17 -5.37
CA LEU A 7 -63.48 -39.72 -5.16
C LEU A 7 -62.94 -39.42 -3.73
N MET A 8 -61.65 -39.70 -3.47
CA MET A 8 -60.91 -39.15 -2.31
C MET A 8 -59.43 -39.58 -2.37
N LEU A 9 -58.76 -39.32 -3.50
CA LEU A 9 -57.30 -39.50 -3.61
C LEU A 9 -56.72 -38.71 -4.81
N VAL A 10 -57.20 -37.48 -5.03
CA VAL A 10 -56.67 -36.55 -6.05
C VAL A 10 -56.61 -35.11 -5.52
N ALA A 11 -56.44 -34.91 -4.20
CA ALA A 11 -56.31 -33.57 -3.62
C ALA A 11 -55.00 -33.34 -2.84
N SER A 12 -54.14 -34.36 -2.72
CA SER A 12 -52.88 -34.27 -1.96
C SER A 12 -51.61 -34.52 -2.78
N CYS A 13 -51.71 -34.69 -4.10
CA CYS A 13 -50.56 -34.81 -5.02
C CYS A 13 -50.34 -33.58 -5.92
N LEU A 14 -51.20 -32.55 -5.87
CA LEU A 14 -51.08 -31.32 -6.67
C LEU A 14 -50.42 -30.15 -5.95
N ALA A 15 -50.08 -30.29 -4.66
CA ALA A 15 -49.40 -29.24 -3.88
C ALA A 15 -47.86 -29.37 -3.88
N TRP A 16 -47.30 -30.35 -4.58
CA TRP A 16 -45.85 -30.62 -4.64
C TRP A 16 -45.31 -30.71 -6.07
N CYS A 17 -46.05 -30.16 -7.05
CA CYS A 17 -45.65 -30.20 -8.45
C CYS A 17 -45.90 -28.84 -9.15
N SER A 18 -45.22 -27.80 -8.69
CA SER A 18 -45.02 -26.56 -9.45
C SER A 18 -43.80 -25.78 -8.93
N ALA A 19 -42.65 -26.44 -8.89
CA ALA A 19 -41.36 -25.77 -9.05
C ALA A 19 -40.79 -26.25 -10.39
N PHE A 20 -41.49 -25.95 -11.47
CA PHE A 20 -40.80 -25.86 -12.75
C PHE A 20 -39.80 -24.71 -12.60
N PRO A 21 -38.55 -24.84 -13.05
CA PRO A 21 -37.65 -23.69 -13.10
C PRO A 21 -38.37 -22.63 -13.94
N VAL A 22 -38.74 -21.51 -13.32
CA VAL A 22 -39.13 -20.33 -14.07
C VAL A 22 -37.83 -19.88 -14.73
N TRP A 23 -37.70 -20.16 -16.01
CA TRP A 23 -36.54 -19.73 -16.78
C TRP A 23 -36.55 -18.20 -16.76
N ALA A 24 -35.41 -17.60 -16.38
CA ALA A 24 -35.18 -16.17 -16.51
C ALA A 24 -35.61 -15.71 -17.90
N ALA A 25 -36.60 -14.81 -17.97
CA ALA A 25 -37.11 -14.30 -19.21
C ALA A 25 -36.27 -13.11 -19.69
N THR A 26 -36.23 -12.92 -21.01
CA THR A 26 -35.70 -11.69 -21.61
C THR A 26 -36.86 -10.84 -22.12
N HIS A 27 -37.00 -9.64 -21.59
CA HIS A 27 -38.00 -8.66 -22.02
C HIS A 27 -37.31 -7.58 -22.86
N VAL A 28 -37.84 -7.27 -24.04
CA VAL A 28 -37.34 -6.16 -24.87
C VAL A 28 -38.32 -5.00 -24.78
N VAL A 29 -37.82 -3.84 -24.38
CA VAL A 29 -38.62 -2.62 -24.18
C VAL A 29 -38.18 -1.56 -25.18
N SER A 30 -39.15 -0.92 -25.83
CA SER A 30 -38.92 0.15 -26.81
C SER A 30 -39.62 1.45 -26.37
N PRO A 31 -39.20 2.62 -26.88
CA PRO A 31 -39.82 3.89 -26.51
C PRO A 31 -41.35 3.88 -26.71
N GLY A 32 -42.08 4.43 -25.73
CA GLY A 32 -43.55 4.41 -25.69
C GLY A 32 -44.15 3.29 -24.85
N MET A 33 -43.38 2.27 -24.48
CA MET A 33 -43.76 1.30 -23.44
C MET A 33 -43.53 1.88 -22.04
N ASN A 34 -44.34 1.46 -21.07
CA ASN A 34 -44.13 1.81 -19.66
C ASN A 34 -43.03 0.93 -19.05
N LEU A 35 -41.77 1.36 -19.19
CA LEU A 35 -40.61 0.65 -18.64
C LEU A 35 -40.70 0.47 -17.12
N ALA A 36 -41.20 1.47 -16.38
CA ALA A 36 -41.35 1.36 -14.92
C ALA A 36 -42.27 0.20 -14.52
N GLN A 37 -43.37 0.00 -15.26
CA GLN A 37 -44.25 -1.15 -15.05
C GLN A 37 -43.59 -2.48 -15.45
N VAL A 38 -42.82 -2.51 -16.55
CA VAL A 38 -42.08 -3.72 -16.96
C VAL A 38 -41.07 -4.14 -15.89
N ILE A 39 -40.31 -3.19 -15.34
CA ILE A 39 -39.37 -3.47 -14.24
C ILE A 39 -40.12 -3.99 -13.00
N TRP A 40 -41.26 -3.38 -12.67
CA TRP A 40 -42.06 -3.82 -11.52
C TRP A 40 -42.61 -5.24 -11.65
N ASP A 41 -43.03 -5.64 -12.85
CA ASP A 41 -43.66 -6.94 -13.10
C ASP A 41 -42.66 -8.07 -13.38
N ALA A 42 -41.41 -7.75 -13.70
CA ALA A 42 -40.35 -8.72 -13.95
C ALA A 42 -40.10 -9.64 -12.74
N GLN A 43 -39.64 -10.86 -12.99
CA GLN A 43 -39.37 -11.87 -11.98
C GLN A 43 -37.87 -11.99 -11.70
N ASP A 44 -37.49 -12.60 -10.57
CA ASP A 44 -36.08 -12.81 -10.23
C ASP A 44 -35.36 -13.60 -11.33
N GLY A 45 -34.18 -13.11 -11.72
CA GLY A 45 -33.36 -13.61 -12.81
C GLY A 45 -33.66 -12.98 -14.19
N ASP A 46 -34.79 -12.29 -14.36
CA ASP A 46 -35.16 -11.71 -15.66
C ASP A 46 -34.14 -10.67 -16.13
N THR A 47 -33.97 -10.61 -17.45
CA THR A 47 -33.19 -9.57 -18.14
C THR A 47 -34.13 -8.66 -18.95
N ILE A 48 -34.09 -7.37 -18.68
CA ILE A 48 -34.84 -6.34 -19.40
C ILE A 48 -33.85 -5.59 -20.29
N LEU A 49 -33.96 -5.85 -21.59
CA LEU A 49 -33.19 -5.20 -22.64
C LEU A 49 -33.95 -3.97 -23.14
N VAL A 50 -33.33 -2.79 -23.03
CA VAL A 50 -33.95 -1.50 -23.35
C VAL A 50 -33.34 -0.96 -24.64
N ASN A 51 -34.17 -0.82 -25.68
CA ASN A 51 -33.77 -0.20 -26.95
C ASN A 51 -33.48 1.30 -26.76
N GLU A 52 -32.62 1.83 -27.62
CA GLU A 52 -32.28 3.26 -27.65
C GLU A 52 -33.53 4.16 -27.72
N GLY A 53 -33.46 5.29 -27.02
CA GLY A 53 -34.53 6.29 -26.94
C GLY A 53 -34.76 6.79 -25.52
N THR A 54 -35.81 7.60 -25.35
CA THR A 54 -36.13 8.26 -24.08
C THR A 54 -37.32 7.61 -23.40
N TYR A 55 -37.14 7.25 -22.13
CA TYR A 55 -38.14 6.67 -21.25
C TYR A 55 -38.40 7.64 -20.11
N LEU A 56 -39.53 8.34 -20.18
CA LEU A 56 -40.04 9.10 -19.06
C LEU A 56 -40.67 8.14 -18.05
N ALA A 57 -40.27 8.21 -16.79
CA ALA A 57 -40.86 7.43 -15.74
C ALA A 57 -42.36 7.74 -15.63
N GLN A 58 -43.16 6.68 -15.60
CA GLN A 58 -44.61 6.75 -15.51
C GLN A 58 -45.03 6.09 -14.20
N ALA A 59 -46.14 6.58 -13.62
CA ALA A 59 -46.77 5.94 -12.47
C ALA A 59 -47.06 4.47 -12.78
N THR A 60 -46.71 3.58 -11.84
CA THR A 60 -47.16 2.19 -11.87
C THR A 60 -48.50 2.08 -11.15
N ILE A 61 -49.19 0.95 -11.33
CA ILE A 61 -50.42 0.67 -10.56
C ILE A 61 -50.15 0.50 -9.05
N TYR A 62 -48.88 0.36 -8.65
CA TYR A 62 -48.46 0.12 -7.27
C TYR A 62 -47.79 1.33 -6.60
N THR A 63 -47.18 2.23 -7.38
CA THR A 63 -46.53 3.47 -6.92
C THR A 63 -47.08 4.71 -7.64
N PRO A 64 -48.41 4.98 -7.54
CA PRO A 64 -49.04 6.04 -8.34
C PRO A 64 -48.58 7.46 -7.99
N SER A 65 -48.00 7.65 -6.80
CA SER A 65 -47.50 8.95 -6.31
C SER A 65 -45.99 9.12 -6.39
N ASP A 66 -45.26 8.12 -6.86
CA ASP A 66 -43.79 8.11 -6.94
C ASP A 66 -43.36 7.55 -8.31
N PRO A 67 -43.58 8.28 -9.42
CA PRO A 67 -43.31 7.81 -10.77
C PRO A 67 -41.80 7.83 -11.06
N VAL A 68 -41.09 6.87 -10.49
CA VAL A 68 -39.65 6.62 -10.67
C VAL A 68 -39.43 5.16 -11.09
N PHE A 69 -38.20 4.79 -11.45
CA PHE A 69 -37.89 3.40 -11.80
C PHE A 69 -37.54 2.59 -10.54
N HIS A 70 -38.53 1.85 -10.02
CA HIS A 70 -38.35 0.99 -8.85
C HIS A 70 -37.81 -0.39 -9.26
N VAL A 71 -36.62 -0.73 -8.79
CA VAL A 71 -36.02 -2.06 -8.94
C VAL A 71 -36.18 -2.79 -7.61
N ILE A 72 -37.13 -3.73 -7.56
CA ILE A 72 -37.54 -4.40 -6.32
C ILE A 72 -37.18 -5.89 -6.26
N ARG A 73 -36.66 -6.42 -7.37
CA ARG A 73 -36.32 -7.84 -7.58
C ARG A 73 -34.91 -7.99 -8.13
N ASN A 74 -34.36 -9.19 -8.05
CA ASN A 74 -33.06 -9.53 -8.64
C ASN A 74 -33.18 -9.60 -10.17
N VAL A 75 -33.12 -8.45 -10.85
CA VAL A 75 -33.26 -8.35 -12.31
C VAL A 75 -32.06 -7.65 -12.92
N THR A 76 -31.79 -7.95 -14.19
CA THR A 76 -30.82 -7.18 -14.98
C THR A 76 -31.56 -6.22 -15.89
N VAL A 77 -31.42 -4.92 -15.69
CA VAL A 77 -31.94 -3.87 -16.58
C VAL A 77 -30.76 -3.30 -17.36
N LYS A 78 -30.77 -3.46 -18.68
CA LYS A 78 -29.60 -3.17 -19.52
C LYS A 78 -29.99 -2.50 -20.84
N ALA A 79 -29.30 -1.44 -21.20
CA ALA A 79 -29.44 -0.84 -22.53
C ALA A 79 -28.86 -1.75 -23.62
N GLN A 80 -29.49 -1.79 -24.80
CA GLN A 80 -29.00 -2.52 -25.96
C GLN A 80 -28.04 -1.70 -26.83
N GLY A 81 -28.08 -0.37 -26.70
CA GLY A 81 -27.21 0.56 -27.42
C GLY A 81 -26.14 1.18 -26.52
N GLN A 82 -25.49 2.22 -27.01
CA GLN A 82 -24.57 3.02 -26.20
C GLN A 82 -25.35 3.83 -25.17
N ARG A 83 -24.79 4.07 -23.97
CA ARG A 83 -25.47 4.80 -22.89
C ARG A 83 -25.92 6.19 -23.30
N GLU A 84 -25.22 6.82 -24.23
CA GLU A 84 -25.49 8.16 -24.77
C GLU A 84 -26.81 8.22 -25.57
N ASN A 85 -27.39 7.08 -25.93
CA ASN A 85 -28.61 7.00 -26.73
C ASN A 85 -29.83 6.47 -25.94
N THR A 86 -29.66 6.01 -24.70
CA THR A 86 -30.75 5.39 -23.91
C THR A 86 -30.96 6.18 -22.62
N PHE A 87 -32.05 6.96 -22.57
CA PHE A 87 -32.31 7.94 -21.51
C PHE A 87 -33.42 7.49 -20.57
N LEU A 88 -33.15 7.48 -19.27
CA LEU A 88 -34.16 7.33 -18.22
C LEU A 88 -34.37 8.69 -17.55
N GLN A 89 -35.59 9.21 -17.63
CA GLN A 89 -35.91 10.56 -17.16
C GLN A 89 -37.03 10.54 -16.13
N VAL A 90 -36.95 11.39 -15.11
CA VAL A 90 -38.05 11.63 -14.15
C VAL A 90 -38.49 13.09 -14.20
N GLY A 91 -39.74 13.35 -13.83
CA GLY A 91 -40.29 14.70 -13.74
C GLY A 91 -39.69 15.53 -12.58
N ALA A 92 -39.88 16.85 -12.64
CA ALA A 92 -39.44 17.77 -11.60
C ALA A 92 -40.11 17.49 -10.24
N GLY A 93 -39.36 17.69 -9.16
CA GLY A 93 -39.78 17.48 -7.77
C GLY A 93 -39.64 16.04 -7.27
N LEU A 94 -39.20 15.11 -8.12
CA LEU A 94 -39.03 13.69 -7.75
C LEU A 94 -37.65 13.43 -7.15
N ASP A 95 -37.63 12.57 -6.13
CA ASP A 95 -36.49 12.32 -5.25
C ASP A 95 -35.30 11.64 -5.96
N GLN A 96 -35.55 10.55 -6.72
CA GLN A 96 -34.50 9.77 -7.39
C GLN A 96 -34.95 9.31 -8.78
N VAL A 97 -34.03 9.12 -9.73
CA VAL A 97 -34.35 8.49 -11.03
C VAL A 97 -34.65 6.99 -10.82
N ILE A 98 -33.77 6.29 -10.11
CA ILE A 98 -33.89 4.86 -9.81
C ILE A 98 -33.85 4.64 -8.30
N LYS A 99 -34.74 3.78 -7.81
CA LYS A 99 -34.72 3.30 -6.41
C LYS A 99 -34.61 1.78 -6.40
N VAL A 100 -33.55 1.26 -5.77
CA VAL A 100 -33.33 -0.17 -5.55
C VAL A 100 -33.66 -0.49 -4.11
N HIS A 101 -34.77 -1.19 -3.88
CA HIS A 101 -35.28 -1.46 -2.55
C HIS A 101 -36.23 -2.66 -2.50
N PRO A 102 -36.31 -3.42 -1.40
CA PRO A 102 -37.37 -4.40 -1.21
C PRO A 102 -38.72 -3.69 -1.15
N ALA A 103 -39.76 -4.35 -1.67
CA ALA A 103 -41.14 -3.88 -1.60
C ALA A 103 -42.06 -4.96 -1.02
N SER A 104 -42.99 -4.51 -0.18
CA SER A 104 -44.15 -5.28 0.27
C SER A 104 -45.41 -4.66 -0.33
N TYR A 105 -46.13 -5.41 -1.16
CA TYR A 105 -47.35 -4.91 -1.81
C TYR A 105 -48.38 -6.02 -1.99
N THR A 106 -49.64 -5.64 -2.16
CA THR A 106 -50.73 -6.59 -2.45
C THR A 106 -51.19 -6.40 -3.88
N SER A 107 -51.26 -7.46 -4.67
CA SER A 107 -51.76 -7.41 -6.05
C SER A 107 -53.23 -7.01 -6.12
N THR A 108 -53.68 -6.65 -7.31
CA THR A 108 -55.11 -6.44 -7.63
C THR A 108 -55.96 -7.69 -7.37
N SER A 109 -55.36 -8.88 -7.34
CA SER A 109 -56.00 -10.15 -6.98
C SER A 109 -55.99 -10.46 -5.47
N GLY A 110 -55.47 -9.55 -4.63
CA GLY A 110 -55.45 -9.70 -3.17
C GLY A 110 -54.30 -10.55 -2.62
N VAL A 111 -53.29 -10.88 -3.43
CA VAL A 111 -52.12 -11.67 -3.01
C VAL A 111 -51.01 -10.73 -2.53
N SER A 112 -50.49 -10.95 -1.33
CA SER A 112 -49.35 -10.17 -0.81
C SER A 112 -48.03 -10.73 -1.31
N TYR A 113 -47.16 -9.83 -1.76
CA TYR A 113 -45.82 -10.12 -2.25
C TYR A 113 -44.79 -9.43 -1.37
N LEU A 114 -43.68 -10.14 -1.16
CA LEU A 114 -42.44 -9.61 -0.60
C LEU A 114 -41.36 -9.83 -1.67
N THR A 115 -40.61 -8.77 -1.98
CA THR A 115 -39.63 -8.77 -3.07
C THR A 115 -38.24 -8.46 -2.54
N ASN A 116 -37.21 -9.00 -3.19
CA ASN A 116 -35.81 -8.81 -2.81
C ASN A 116 -34.98 -8.33 -4.01
N PRO A 117 -34.42 -7.11 -3.98
CA PRO A 117 -33.59 -6.59 -5.06
C PRO A 117 -32.14 -7.09 -5.05
N ASP A 118 -31.73 -7.91 -4.09
CA ASP A 118 -30.35 -8.36 -3.97
C ASP A 118 -29.84 -9.02 -5.27
N GLY A 119 -28.66 -8.60 -5.74
CA GLY A 119 -28.08 -9.07 -7.00
C GLY A 119 -28.54 -8.34 -8.26
N ALA A 120 -29.45 -7.35 -8.15
CA ALA A 120 -29.93 -6.59 -9.30
C ALA A 120 -28.80 -5.86 -10.04
N ARG A 121 -28.93 -5.74 -11.36
CA ARG A 121 -27.96 -5.05 -12.23
C ARG A 121 -28.64 -3.96 -13.04
N ILE A 122 -28.03 -2.77 -13.08
CA ILE A 122 -28.47 -1.64 -13.89
C ILE A 122 -27.27 -1.15 -14.71
N GLU A 123 -27.37 -1.24 -16.04
CA GLU A 123 -26.23 -1.07 -16.94
C GLU A 123 -26.54 -0.22 -18.17
N GLY A 124 -25.71 0.79 -18.45
CA GLY A 124 -25.62 1.45 -19.76
C GLY A 124 -26.67 2.53 -20.05
N PHE A 125 -27.02 3.37 -19.06
CA PHE A 125 -28.08 4.39 -19.22
C PHE A 125 -27.59 5.81 -18.97
N THR A 126 -28.14 6.77 -19.71
CA THR A 126 -28.12 8.18 -19.28
C THR A 126 -29.32 8.45 -18.36
N LEU A 127 -29.06 8.88 -17.13
CA LEU A 127 -30.07 9.22 -16.12
C LEU A 127 -30.21 10.74 -16.01
N ILE A 128 -31.44 11.24 -16.22
CA ILE A 128 -31.75 12.67 -16.05
C ILE A 128 -32.80 12.81 -14.96
N GLY A 129 -32.37 13.35 -13.83
CA GLY A 129 -33.21 13.55 -12.64
C GLY A 129 -33.32 15.00 -12.22
N ASP A 130 -34.15 15.22 -11.19
CA ASP A 130 -34.21 16.49 -10.48
C ASP A 130 -33.46 16.39 -9.15
N GLN A 131 -34.01 15.74 -8.12
CA GLN A 131 -33.37 15.75 -6.80
C GLN A 131 -32.19 14.76 -6.67
N GLY A 132 -32.20 13.60 -7.31
CA GLY A 132 -31.20 12.56 -7.11
C GLY A 132 -31.17 11.52 -8.23
N GLY A 133 -30.07 10.77 -8.32
CA GLY A 133 -29.85 9.81 -9.41
C GLY A 133 -30.29 8.41 -9.06
N VAL A 134 -29.48 7.68 -8.30
CA VAL A 134 -29.75 6.30 -7.88
C VAL A 134 -29.69 6.17 -6.37
N LEU A 135 -30.68 5.54 -5.77
CA LEU A 135 -30.71 5.22 -4.34
C LEU A 135 -30.85 3.71 -4.11
N ILE A 136 -29.92 3.13 -3.36
CA ILE A 136 -29.97 1.75 -2.87
C ILE A 136 -30.25 1.80 -1.37
N ARG A 137 -31.42 1.30 -0.95
CA ARG A 137 -31.85 1.33 0.45
C ARG A 137 -32.97 0.34 0.77
N ASP A 138 -32.94 -0.25 1.96
CA ASP A 138 -34.11 -0.92 2.53
C ASP A 138 -34.90 0.05 3.43
N TYR A 139 -36.04 0.54 2.95
CA TYR A 139 -36.95 1.39 3.73
C TYR A 139 -37.78 0.64 4.76
N GLN A 140 -37.91 -0.67 4.59
CA GLN A 140 -38.87 -1.51 5.30
C GLN A 140 -38.20 -2.33 6.40
N SER A 141 -36.86 -2.37 6.43
CA SER A 141 -36.07 -3.19 7.36
C SER A 141 -36.36 -4.69 7.23
N LEU A 142 -36.71 -5.15 6.03
CA LEU A 142 -37.14 -6.52 5.75
C LEU A 142 -35.95 -7.51 5.73
N ASN A 143 -34.74 -7.02 5.44
CA ASN A 143 -33.49 -7.80 5.38
C ASN A 143 -32.47 -7.34 6.43
N GLY A 144 -32.90 -7.12 7.68
CA GLY A 144 -32.04 -6.45 8.66
C GLY A 144 -31.70 -5.00 8.30
N GLY A 145 -32.41 -4.43 7.32
CA GLY A 145 -32.19 -3.08 6.80
C GLY A 145 -31.18 -2.99 5.66
N THR A 146 -30.68 -4.10 5.12
CA THR A 146 -29.62 -4.08 4.08
C THR A 146 -30.10 -4.53 2.71
N VAL A 147 -29.57 -3.90 1.66
CA VAL A 147 -29.64 -4.35 0.26
C VAL A 147 -28.23 -4.73 -0.18
N GLN A 148 -28.07 -5.84 -0.90
CA GLN A 148 -26.74 -6.36 -1.22
C GLN A 148 -26.53 -6.84 -2.66
N ASP A 149 -25.26 -6.94 -3.04
CA ASP A 149 -24.80 -7.52 -4.31
C ASP A 149 -25.34 -6.79 -5.57
N VAL A 150 -25.83 -5.56 -5.43
CA VAL A 150 -26.32 -4.74 -6.54
C VAL A 150 -25.16 -4.21 -7.38
N VAL A 151 -25.31 -4.21 -8.70
CA VAL A 151 -24.34 -3.66 -9.65
C VAL A 151 -24.93 -2.46 -10.39
N LEU A 152 -24.25 -1.31 -10.28
CA LEU A 152 -24.50 -0.11 -11.08
C LEU A 152 -23.30 0.11 -12.00
N ARG A 153 -23.50 0.02 -13.32
CA ARG A 153 -22.41 0.14 -14.28
C ARG A 153 -22.74 1.04 -15.46
N ASP A 154 -21.75 1.80 -15.91
CA ASP A 154 -21.82 2.55 -17.16
C ASP A 154 -23.03 3.51 -17.23
N LEU A 155 -23.34 4.17 -16.11
CA LEU A 155 -24.41 5.16 -16.02
C LEU A 155 -23.85 6.57 -16.23
N ASP A 156 -24.55 7.40 -17.00
CA ASP A 156 -24.25 8.85 -17.15
C ASP A 156 -25.34 9.67 -16.45
N ILE A 157 -25.04 10.24 -15.29
CA ILE A 157 -26.01 10.78 -14.34
C ILE A 157 -25.94 12.31 -14.31
N THR A 158 -27.07 12.95 -14.58
CA THR A 158 -27.26 14.40 -14.46
C THR A 158 -28.46 14.68 -13.56
N VAL A 159 -28.23 15.32 -12.41
CA VAL A 159 -29.29 15.78 -11.50
C VAL A 159 -29.12 17.26 -11.16
N SER A 160 -30.16 17.87 -10.57
CA SER A 160 -30.19 19.29 -10.26
C SER A 160 -29.06 19.71 -9.33
N THR A 161 -28.60 20.96 -9.52
CA THR A 161 -27.56 21.60 -8.72
C THR A 161 -28.09 22.72 -7.83
N SER A 162 -29.40 22.97 -7.83
CA SER A 162 -30.04 24.01 -7.00
C SER A 162 -30.79 23.45 -5.79
N SER A 163 -31.16 22.17 -5.84
CA SER A 163 -31.82 21.42 -4.77
C SER A 163 -31.63 19.94 -5.02
N GLY A 164 -31.54 19.09 -3.99
CA GLY A 164 -31.49 17.65 -4.18
C GLY A 164 -30.64 16.92 -3.15
N THR A 165 -30.17 15.75 -3.55
CA THR A 165 -29.40 14.80 -2.75
C THR A 165 -28.11 14.44 -3.51
N HIS A 166 -27.89 13.17 -3.81
CA HIS A 166 -26.65 12.62 -4.33
C HIS A 166 -26.81 12.12 -5.77
N GLY A 167 -25.71 12.01 -6.50
CA GLY A 167 -25.72 11.31 -7.80
C GLY A 167 -26.05 9.83 -7.59
N ILE A 168 -25.30 9.17 -6.71
CA ILE A 168 -25.55 7.79 -6.28
C ILE A 168 -25.48 7.72 -4.75
N GLU A 169 -26.49 7.13 -4.11
CA GLU A 169 -26.53 6.88 -2.67
C GLU A 169 -26.65 5.37 -2.37
N LEU A 170 -25.73 4.87 -1.56
CA LEU A 170 -25.72 3.54 -0.96
C LEU A 170 -26.00 3.69 0.53
N ASN A 171 -27.22 3.35 0.96
CA ASN A 171 -27.65 3.51 2.33
C ASN A 171 -27.90 2.14 2.97
N ASN A 172 -27.02 1.78 3.91
CA ASN A 172 -26.96 0.45 4.52
C ASN A 172 -26.84 -0.66 3.45
N ALA A 173 -26.05 -0.40 2.40
CA ALA A 173 -25.83 -1.33 1.30
C ALA A 173 -24.58 -2.18 1.54
N LYS A 174 -24.60 -3.43 1.10
CA LYS A 174 -23.49 -4.37 1.31
C LYS A 174 -23.05 -5.05 0.02
N ASN A 175 -21.75 -5.23 -0.18
CA ASN A 175 -21.22 -5.95 -1.35
C ASN A 175 -21.72 -5.40 -2.69
N CYS A 176 -22.11 -4.13 -2.79
CA CYS A 176 -22.54 -3.54 -4.06
C CYS A 176 -21.32 -3.11 -4.88
N VAL A 177 -21.47 -3.07 -6.20
CA VAL A 177 -20.44 -2.60 -7.13
C VAL A 177 -20.97 -1.41 -7.92
N VAL A 178 -20.34 -0.26 -7.74
CA VAL A 178 -20.60 0.98 -8.49
C VAL A 178 -19.39 1.23 -9.37
N ALA A 179 -19.50 0.89 -10.66
CA ALA A 179 -18.37 0.86 -11.59
C ALA A 179 -18.60 1.71 -12.85
N GLU A 180 -17.58 2.43 -13.31
CA GLU A 180 -17.58 3.05 -14.66
C GLU A 180 -18.71 4.07 -14.90
N ASN A 181 -19.27 4.64 -13.83
CA ASN A 181 -20.32 5.64 -13.93
C ASN A 181 -19.74 7.05 -14.06
N VAL A 182 -20.45 7.93 -14.77
CA VAL A 182 -20.14 9.35 -14.89
C VAL A 182 -21.23 10.14 -14.18
N ILE A 183 -20.88 10.85 -13.11
CA ILE A 183 -21.76 11.79 -12.43
C ILE A 183 -21.40 13.18 -12.95
N ARG A 184 -22.22 13.70 -13.87
CA ARG A 184 -22.01 15.03 -14.48
C ARG A 184 -22.32 16.16 -13.53
N SER A 185 -23.37 16.00 -12.73
CA SER A 185 -23.75 16.97 -11.71
C SER A 185 -24.53 16.29 -10.58
N ALA A 186 -24.27 16.73 -9.34
CA ALA A 186 -25.06 16.43 -8.17
C ALA A 186 -25.18 17.66 -7.24
N TYR A 187 -26.26 17.74 -6.47
CA TYR A 187 -26.43 18.83 -5.50
C TYR A 187 -25.48 18.70 -4.31
N ALA A 188 -25.50 17.55 -3.63
CA ALA A 188 -24.71 17.27 -2.44
C ALA A 188 -23.41 16.52 -2.78
N ASN A 189 -23.44 15.17 -2.75
CA ASN A 189 -22.28 14.33 -3.07
C ASN A 189 -22.45 13.67 -4.44
N GLY A 190 -21.34 13.43 -5.14
CA GLY A 190 -21.37 12.65 -6.38
C GLY A 190 -21.78 11.21 -6.08
N ILE A 191 -21.03 10.57 -5.18
CA ILE A 191 -21.34 9.24 -4.64
C ILE A 191 -21.31 9.30 -3.11
N TYR A 192 -22.35 8.77 -2.46
CA TYR A 192 -22.47 8.73 -1.01
C TYR A 192 -22.69 7.30 -0.52
N VAL A 193 -21.86 6.86 0.42
CA VAL A 193 -21.96 5.57 1.10
C VAL A 193 -22.20 5.84 2.57
N TYR A 194 -23.35 5.43 3.07
CA TYR A 194 -23.73 5.59 4.47
C TYR A 194 -24.05 4.24 5.09
N ALA A 195 -23.44 3.93 6.23
CA ALA A 195 -23.58 2.63 6.89
C ALA A 195 -23.30 1.44 5.93
N GLY A 196 -22.46 1.66 4.91
CA GLY A 196 -22.18 0.69 3.88
C GLY A 196 -21.08 -0.28 4.29
N GLN A 197 -21.19 -1.52 3.85
CA GLN A 197 -20.22 -2.56 4.13
C GLN A 197 -19.68 -3.20 2.84
N ASP A 198 -18.36 -3.33 2.74
CA ASP A 198 -17.69 -4.14 1.70
C ASP A 198 -18.12 -3.78 0.25
N ASN A 199 -18.54 -2.54 0.00
CA ASN A 199 -18.91 -2.07 -1.34
C ASN A 199 -17.67 -1.67 -2.15
N ILE A 200 -17.74 -1.81 -3.46
CA ILE A 200 -16.70 -1.39 -4.41
C ILE A 200 -17.21 -0.23 -5.25
N ILE A 201 -16.55 0.91 -5.12
CA ILE A 201 -16.77 2.13 -5.88
C ILE A 201 -15.53 2.30 -6.75
N MET A 202 -15.61 1.88 -8.01
CA MET A 202 -14.44 1.83 -8.88
C MET A 202 -14.60 2.51 -10.23
N ASP A 203 -13.55 3.15 -10.70
CA ASP A 203 -13.48 3.70 -12.07
C ASP A 203 -14.64 4.65 -12.44
N ASN A 204 -15.24 5.32 -11.46
CA ASN A 204 -16.28 6.32 -11.69
C ASN A 204 -15.64 7.71 -11.92
N ALA A 205 -16.35 8.59 -12.62
CA ALA A 205 -15.99 9.98 -12.82
C ALA A 205 -17.02 10.90 -12.16
N VAL A 206 -16.62 11.74 -11.19
CA VAL A 206 -17.45 12.79 -10.60
C VAL A 206 -16.97 14.15 -11.12
N LEU A 207 -17.79 14.78 -11.97
CA LEU A 207 -17.39 16.00 -12.67
C LEU A 207 -17.78 17.28 -11.95
N TYR A 208 -18.89 17.27 -11.22
CA TYR A 208 -19.38 18.45 -10.51
C TYR A 208 -20.28 18.08 -9.32
N THR A 209 -20.03 18.69 -8.17
CA THR A 209 -20.95 18.75 -7.04
C THR A 209 -21.16 20.18 -6.56
N ALA A 210 -22.40 20.54 -6.25
CA ALA A 210 -22.75 21.94 -5.98
C ALA A 210 -22.42 22.38 -4.54
N THR A 211 -22.52 21.48 -3.56
CA THR A 211 -22.44 21.86 -2.13
C THR A 211 -21.50 21.01 -1.27
N GLN A 212 -21.27 19.74 -1.58
CA GLN A 212 -20.47 18.84 -0.73
C GLN A 212 -19.31 18.18 -1.51
N HIS A 213 -19.13 16.87 -1.38
CA HIS A 213 -17.90 16.17 -1.72
C HIS A 213 -18.03 15.41 -3.04
N GLY A 214 -16.90 15.04 -3.66
CA GLY A 214 -16.92 14.13 -4.80
C GLY A 214 -17.48 12.77 -4.39
N ILE A 215 -16.80 12.13 -3.44
CA ILE A 215 -17.19 10.84 -2.86
C ILE A 215 -17.17 10.95 -1.32
N ALA A 216 -18.25 10.53 -0.67
CA ALA A 216 -18.36 10.53 0.79
C ALA A 216 -18.65 9.13 1.32
N VAL A 217 -17.88 8.68 2.31
CA VAL A 217 -18.05 7.39 2.99
C VAL A 217 -18.19 7.63 4.49
N GLN A 218 -19.34 7.29 5.06
CA GLN A 218 -19.69 7.66 6.43
C GLN A 218 -20.24 6.47 7.22
N ASN A 219 -19.79 6.32 8.47
CA ASN A 219 -20.22 5.28 9.40
C ASN A 219 -20.12 3.87 8.79
N SER A 220 -19.08 3.62 8.01
CA SER A 220 -19.01 2.51 7.07
C SER A 220 -17.77 1.64 7.29
N LEU A 221 -17.81 0.39 6.83
CA LEU A 221 -16.77 -0.63 7.08
C LEU A 221 -16.35 -1.32 5.78
N GLY A 222 -15.04 -1.51 5.56
CA GLY A 222 -14.54 -2.45 4.54
C GLY A 222 -14.71 -2.02 3.07
N ASN A 223 -15.15 -0.79 2.81
CA ASN A 223 -15.43 -0.34 1.43
C ASN A 223 -14.14 -0.08 0.64
N GLN A 224 -14.24 -0.15 -0.69
CA GLN A 224 -13.15 0.09 -1.64
C GLN A 224 -13.54 1.27 -2.54
N VAL A 225 -12.80 2.37 -2.50
CA VAL A 225 -12.93 3.53 -3.40
C VAL A 225 -11.68 3.57 -4.26
N VAL A 226 -11.74 2.97 -5.46
CA VAL A 226 -10.53 2.64 -6.23
C VAL A 226 -10.56 3.09 -7.69
N GLY A 227 -9.53 3.78 -8.17
CA GLY A 227 -9.45 4.17 -9.59
C GLY A 227 -10.45 5.24 -10.03
N ASN A 228 -11.13 5.92 -9.12
CA ASN A 228 -12.11 6.96 -9.48
C ASN A 228 -11.42 8.28 -9.85
N THR A 229 -12.09 9.06 -10.68
CA THR A 229 -11.69 10.43 -11.01
C THR A 229 -12.69 11.42 -10.42
N VAL A 230 -12.21 12.41 -9.66
CA VAL A 230 -13.02 13.56 -9.21
C VAL A 230 -12.36 14.81 -9.77
N SER A 231 -13.10 15.60 -10.55
CA SER A 231 -12.57 16.80 -11.21
C SER A 231 -13.30 18.10 -10.85
N GLY A 232 -14.35 18.01 -10.01
CA GLY A 232 -15.13 19.15 -9.58
C GLY A 232 -15.97 18.81 -8.36
N ALA A 233 -15.44 19.10 -7.18
CA ALA A 233 -16.17 18.93 -5.92
C ALA A 233 -16.20 20.26 -5.16
N HIS A 234 -17.36 20.65 -4.63
CA HIS A 234 -17.45 21.91 -3.90
C HIS A 234 -16.57 21.94 -2.63
N HIS A 235 -16.42 20.81 -1.93
CA HIS A 235 -15.63 20.72 -0.71
C HIS A 235 -14.45 19.74 -0.86
N ALA A 236 -14.61 18.49 -0.41
CA ALA A 236 -13.53 17.50 -0.49
C ALA A 236 -13.62 16.62 -1.75
N GLY A 237 -12.48 16.20 -2.29
CA GLY A 237 -12.45 15.16 -3.32
C GLY A 237 -13.06 13.85 -2.81
N VAL A 238 -12.51 13.34 -1.71
CA VAL A 238 -13.03 12.19 -0.96
C VAL A 238 -13.08 12.52 0.53
N ILE A 239 -14.17 12.18 1.21
CA ILE A 239 -14.25 12.28 2.67
C ILE A 239 -14.66 10.94 3.31
N MET A 240 -14.02 10.64 4.43
CA MET A 240 -14.31 9.52 5.30
C MET A 240 -14.65 10.04 6.70
N LEU A 241 -15.81 9.64 7.23
CA LEU A 241 -16.26 9.97 8.58
C LEU A 241 -16.59 8.70 9.34
N ASN A 242 -15.94 8.46 10.48
CA ASN A 242 -16.17 7.27 11.31
C ASN A 242 -16.14 5.97 10.48
N THR A 243 -15.10 5.80 9.66
CA THR A 243 -14.93 4.63 8.78
C THR A 243 -13.88 3.69 9.35
N THR A 244 -14.07 2.39 9.12
CA THR A 244 -13.06 1.38 9.49
C THR A 244 -12.70 0.51 8.29
N ASN A 245 -11.42 0.14 8.17
CA ASN A 245 -10.93 -0.80 7.15
C ASN A 245 -11.33 -0.46 5.70
N THR A 246 -11.56 0.82 5.40
CA THR A 246 -11.87 1.31 4.05
C THR A 246 -10.59 1.61 3.29
N ARG A 247 -10.53 1.26 2.00
CA ARG A 247 -9.39 1.54 1.12
C ARG A 247 -9.78 2.59 0.08
N VAL A 248 -9.04 3.69 0.05
CA VAL A 248 -9.11 4.75 -0.96
C VAL A 248 -7.81 4.69 -1.76
N ALA A 249 -7.84 4.14 -2.97
CA ALA A 249 -6.60 3.92 -3.72
C ALA A 249 -6.67 4.23 -5.21
N ASP A 250 -5.55 4.62 -5.79
CA ASP A 250 -5.41 4.86 -7.24
C ASP A 250 -6.40 5.89 -7.80
N ASN A 251 -6.98 6.76 -6.96
CA ASN A 251 -7.91 7.78 -7.41
C ASN A 251 -7.14 9.00 -7.93
N THR A 252 -7.73 9.70 -8.89
CA THR A 252 -7.23 10.97 -9.44
C THR A 252 -8.19 12.08 -9.03
N LEU A 253 -7.74 12.96 -8.14
CA LEU A 253 -8.54 14.02 -7.54
C LEU A 253 -7.98 15.39 -7.93
N SER A 254 -8.83 16.23 -8.52
CA SER A 254 -8.56 17.62 -8.84
C SER A 254 -9.83 18.47 -8.80
N GLY A 255 -9.69 19.80 -8.83
CA GLY A 255 -10.83 20.72 -8.87
C GLY A 255 -11.75 20.66 -7.65
N PHE A 256 -11.25 20.16 -6.50
CA PHE A 256 -11.96 20.18 -5.23
C PHE A 256 -11.75 21.52 -4.51
N GLY A 257 -12.78 21.98 -3.80
CA GLY A 257 -12.84 23.34 -3.24
C GLY A 257 -12.08 23.56 -1.92
N VAL A 258 -11.83 22.51 -1.13
CA VAL A 258 -11.13 22.61 0.16
C VAL A 258 -10.04 21.54 0.25
N ASP A 259 -10.41 20.31 0.63
CA ASP A 259 -9.45 19.23 0.88
C ASP A 259 -9.44 18.16 -0.21
N GLY A 260 -8.30 17.49 -0.41
CA GLY A 260 -8.25 16.36 -1.33
C GLY A 260 -8.92 15.11 -0.75
N ILE A 261 -8.32 14.54 0.29
CA ILE A 261 -8.84 13.37 1.02
C ILE A 261 -8.86 13.65 2.52
N THR A 262 -10.03 13.53 3.14
CA THR A 262 -10.21 13.80 4.58
C THR A 262 -10.64 12.56 5.35
N LEU A 263 -9.97 12.27 6.46
CA LEU A 263 -10.33 11.25 7.45
C LEU A 263 -10.62 11.96 8.77
N THR A 264 -11.88 11.97 9.19
CA THR A 264 -12.32 12.64 10.41
C THR A 264 -13.21 11.75 11.26
N ASP A 265 -13.49 12.21 12.47
CA ASP A 265 -14.48 11.63 13.38
C ASP A 265 -14.27 10.14 13.61
N GLY A 266 -13.07 9.76 14.06
CA GLY A 266 -12.79 8.40 14.52
C GLY A 266 -12.51 7.38 13.41
N CYS A 267 -11.97 7.79 12.26
CA CYS A 267 -11.58 6.86 11.20
C CYS A 267 -10.42 5.93 11.64
N LYS A 268 -10.57 4.61 11.50
CA LYS A 268 -9.54 3.66 11.97
C LYS A 268 -9.15 2.59 10.95
N TYR A 269 -7.86 2.26 10.90
CA TYR A 269 -7.34 1.15 10.10
C TYR A 269 -7.59 1.26 8.59
N ASN A 270 -7.90 2.46 8.10
CA ASN A 270 -8.14 2.73 6.69
C ASN A 270 -6.81 2.82 5.92
N GLN A 271 -6.89 2.72 4.60
CA GLN A 271 -5.75 2.78 3.69
C GLN A 271 -6.00 3.86 2.63
N VAL A 272 -5.09 4.82 2.52
CA VAL A 272 -5.09 5.86 1.48
C VAL A 272 -3.82 5.68 0.66
N VAL A 273 -3.92 5.01 -0.49
CA VAL A 273 -2.75 4.46 -1.19
C VAL A 273 -2.69 4.88 -2.65
N ASN A 274 -1.54 5.36 -3.13
CA ASN A 274 -1.27 5.64 -4.55
C ASN A 274 -2.26 6.60 -5.23
N ASN A 275 -2.92 7.48 -4.47
CA ASN A 275 -3.80 8.51 -5.04
C ASN A 275 -2.99 9.68 -5.61
N SER A 276 -3.50 10.30 -6.67
CA SER A 276 -3.03 11.57 -7.19
C SER A 276 -3.96 12.68 -6.74
N VAL A 277 -3.49 13.55 -5.85
CA VAL A 277 -4.25 14.65 -5.25
C VAL A 277 -3.63 15.98 -5.68
N ALA A 278 -4.28 16.65 -6.63
CA ALA A 278 -3.80 17.91 -7.19
C ALA A 278 -4.81 19.03 -6.92
N SER A 279 -4.50 19.89 -5.96
CA SER A 279 -5.24 21.11 -5.70
C SER A 279 -4.77 22.23 -6.63
N ASP A 280 -5.69 23.02 -7.14
CA ASP A 280 -5.40 24.31 -7.77
C ASP A 280 -5.54 25.46 -6.76
N GLY A 281 -5.73 25.17 -5.48
CA GLY A 281 -6.08 26.17 -4.47
C GLY A 281 -5.01 27.21 -4.23
N TRP A 282 -3.74 26.80 -4.16
CA TRP A 282 -2.64 27.76 -4.02
C TRP A 282 -2.55 28.67 -5.25
N ALA A 283 -2.64 28.10 -6.45
CA ALA A 283 -2.62 28.86 -7.70
C ALA A 283 -3.82 29.82 -7.82
N ALA A 284 -4.98 29.43 -7.29
CA ALA A 284 -6.19 30.25 -7.23
C ALA A 284 -6.20 31.27 -6.09
N GLY A 285 -5.19 31.28 -5.21
CA GLY A 285 -5.11 32.19 -4.06
C GLY A 285 -6.12 31.90 -2.94
N ARG A 286 -6.61 30.66 -2.84
CA ARG A 286 -7.45 30.22 -1.70
C ARG A 286 -6.62 30.23 -0.41
N ALA A 287 -7.28 30.47 0.72
CA ALA A 287 -6.64 30.49 2.04
C ALA A 287 -6.58 29.10 2.69
N ASP A 288 -7.63 28.31 2.48
CA ASP A 288 -7.85 27.04 3.17
C ASP A 288 -7.78 25.87 2.20
N GLY A 289 -7.33 24.71 2.68
CA GLY A 289 -7.33 23.46 1.93
C GLY A 289 -6.03 22.68 2.08
N THR A 290 -6.16 21.45 2.54
CA THR A 290 -5.07 20.48 2.70
C THR A 290 -5.16 19.39 1.63
N GLY A 291 -4.02 18.82 1.23
CA GLY A 291 -4.02 17.68 0.29
C GLY A 291 -4.70 16.45 0.90
N ILE A 292 -4.11 15.89 1.96
CA ILE A 292 -4.69 14.79 2.73
C ILE A 292 -4.68 15.14 4.22
N TRP A 293 -5.85 15.07 4.85
CA TRP A 293 -6.05 15.50 6.23
C TRP A 293 -6.60 14.37 7.10
N LEU A 294 -5.91 14.06 8.20
CA LEU A 294 -6.35 13.15 9.24
C LEU A 294 -6.63 13.96 10.51
N ASN A 295 -7.82 13.86 11.07
CA ASN A 295 -8.15 14.52 12.33
C ASN A 295 -9.15 13.78 13.22
N CYS A 296 -9.30 14.28 14.45
CA CYS A 296 -10.36 13.89 15.39
C CYS A 296 -10.39 12.39 15.68
N ASN A 297 -9.32 11.91 16.32
CA ASN A 297 -9.12 10.51 16.70
C ASN A 297 -9.12 9.54 15.50
N SER A 298 -8.68 10.02 14.33
CA SER A 298 -8.51 9.19 13.14
C SER A 298 -7.17 8.46 13.20
N ASN A 299 -7.18 7.31 13.88
CA ASN A 299 -5.98 6.60 14.32
C ASN A 299 -5.72 5.32 13.53
N PHE A 300 -4.48 4.84 13.55
CA PHE A 300 -4.09 3.55 12.95
C PHE A 300 -4.27 3.47 11.42
N ASN A 301 -4.34 4.61 10.72
CA ASN A 301 -4.51 4.65 9.27
C ASN A 301 -3.15 4.60 8.55
N LEU A 302 -3.16 4.05 7.33
CA LEU A 302 -2.03 4.03 6.41
C LEU A 302 -2.26 5.06 5.31
N VAL A 303 -1.31 5.97 5.11
CA VAL A 303 -1.26 6.92 4.00
C VAL A 303 0.03 6.65 3.25
N ALA A 304 -0.04 6.00 2.09
CA ALA A 304 1.14 5.52 1.39
C ALA A 304 1.19 5.83 -0.10
N GLY A 305 2.36 6.20 -0.62
CA GLY A 305 2.59 6.34 -2.06
C GLY A 305 1.75 7.40 -2.78
N ASN A 306 1.10 8.31 -2.04
CA ASN A 306 0.27 9.34 -2.66
C ASN A 306 1.14 10.45 -3.26
N LEU A 307 0.71 10.98 -4.40
CA LEU A 307 1.24 12.21 -5.01
C LEU A 307 0.33 13.38 -4.62
N ILE A 308 0.86 14.39 -3.94
CA ILE A 308 0.09 15.49 -3.37
C ILE A 308 0.69 16.84 -3.75
N THR A 309 -0.10 17.75 -4.32
CA THR A 309 0.40 19.04 -4.78
C THR A 309 -0.63 20.16 -4.79
N GLY A 310 -0.12 21.40 -4.72
CA GLY A 310 -0.85 22.63 -5.02
C GLY A 310 -1.81 23.14 -3.94
N SER A 311 -1.77 22.54 -2.75
CA SER A 311 -2.64 22.93 -1.64
C SER A 311 -2.26 24.30 -1.06
N PRO A 312 -3.24 25.17 -0.72
CA PRO A 312 -3.01 26.41 0.04
C PRO A 312 -2.33 26.18 1.39
N GLU A 313 -2.68 25.08 2.06
CA GLU A 313 -2.09 24.74 3.34
C GLU A 313 -0.99 23.70 3.17
N ASN A 314 -0.99 22.65 4.00
CA ASN A 314 -0.01 21.59 3.92
C ASN A 314 -0.46 20.53 2.91
N GLY A 315 0.48 19.79 2.35
CA GLY A 315 0.13 18.60 1.58
C GLY A 315 -0.44 17.49 2.48
N LEU A 316 0.18 17.25 3.63
CA LEU A 316 -0.23 16.24 4.61
C LEU A 316 -0.46 16.88 5.98
N THR A 317 -1.57 16.52 6.63
CA THR A 317 -1.90 17.03 7.97
C THR A 317 -2.42 15.92 8.89
N ILE A 318 -1.92 15.87 10.12
CA ILE A 318 -2.39 15.01 11.21
C ILE A 318 -2.73 15.88 12.42
N PHE A 319 -4.01 16.16 12.65
CA PHE A 319 -4.48 16.96 13.77
C PHE A 319 -5.18 16.09 14.82
N SER A 320 -4.69 16.12 16.05
CA SER A 320 -5.29 15.38 17.15
C SER A 320 -5.61 13.90 16.83
N SER A 321 -4.65 13.20 16.23
CA SER A 321 -4.73 11.80 15.84
C SER A 321 -3.37 11.09 15.99
N SER A 322 -3.40 9.80 16.31
CA SER A 322 -2.22 9.00 16.71
C SER A 322 -2.09 7.69 15.95
N ASN A 323 -0.91 7.09 16.02
CA ASN A 323 -0.63 5.75 15.50
C ASN A 323 -0.81 5.63 13.98
N ASN A 324 -0.73 6.72 13.22
CA ASN A 324 -0.85 6.69 11.77
C ASN A 324 0.51 6.47 11.10
N GLN A 325 0.51 5.81 9.95
CA GLN A 325 1.70 5.57 9.13
C GLN A 325 1.63 6.36 7.83
N LEU A 326 2.60 7.24 7.60
CA LEU A 326 2.79 8.01 6.39
C LEU A 326 4.03 7.47 5.68
N LEU A 327 3.84 6.70 4.61
CA LEU A 327 4.91 5.91 3.97
C LEU A 327 5.09 6.26 2.50
N GLY A 328 6.27 6.70 2.07
CA GLY A 328 6.54 6.76 0.61
C GLY A 328 5.76 7.83 -0.14
N ASN A 329 5.12 8.80 0.53
CA ASN A 329 4.34 9.84 -0.15
C ASN A 329 5.26 10.86 -0.81
N HIS A 330 4.86 11.36 -1.99
CA HIS A 330 5.50 12.49 -2.65
C HIS A 330 4.61 13.72 -2.50
N VAL A 331 5.09 14.69 -1.73
CA VAL A 331 4.37 15.91 -1.40
C VAL A 331 5.16 17.11 -1.87
N TRP A 332 4.62 17.84 -2.84
CA TRP A 332 5.37 18.93 -3.45
C TRP A 332 4.53 20.14 -3.81
N GLY A 333 5.12 21.34 -3.66
CA GLY A 333 4.51 22.57 -4.12
C GLY A 333 3.20 22.92 -3.40
N ASN A 334 3.17 22.82 -2.07
CA ASN A 334 2.05 23.25 -1.24
C ASN A 334 2.50 24.48 -0.44
N TYR A 335 1.68 25.53 -0.39
CA TYR A 335 2.12 26.85 0.06
C TYR A 335 2.56 26.86 1.53
N HIS A 336 1.74 26.32 2.43
CA HIS A 336 2.07 26.32 3.85
C HIS A 336 3.22 25.36 4.14
N GLY A 337 3.12 24.07 3.81
CA GLY A 337 4.14 23.10 4.19
C GLY A 337 3.99 21.70 3.59
N GLY A 338 4.93 20.82 3.91
CA GLY A 338 4.90 19.42 3.50
C GLY A 338 3.95 18.61 4.37
N ALA A 339 4.40 18.25 5.58
CA ALA A 339 3.63 17.48 6.56
C ALA A 339 3.53 18.23 7.90
N PHE A 340 2.34 18.29 8.49
CA PHE A 340 2.09 18.97 9.77
C PHE A 340 1.36 18.08 10.77
N ILE A 341 2.00 17.82 11.92
CA ILE A 341 1.38 17.19 13.08
C ILE A 341 1.07 18.28 14.10
N TRP A 342 -0.19 18.39 14.53
CA TRP A 342 -0.59 19.41 15.49
C TRP A 342 -1.61 18.89 16.52
N ASP A 343 -1.37 19.17 17.80
CA ASP A 343 -2.31 18.99 18.91
C ASP A 343 -3.46 20.01 18.91
N ASN A 344 -4.11 20.21 17.76
CA ASN A 344 -5.26 21.10 17.66
C ASN A 344 -6.57 20.32 17.56
N SER A 345 -7.37 20.39 18.64
CA SER A 345 -8.71 19.82 18.71
C SER A 345 -9.83 20.79 18.34
N GLU A 346 -9.51 22.01 17.86
CA GLU A 346 -10.50 23.03 17.47
C GLU A 346 -11.50 22.50 16.43
N PHE A 347 -11.03 21.63 15.53
CA PHE A 347 -11.84 21.02 14.49
C PHE A 347 -12.65 19.80 14.98
N CYS A 348 -12.42 19.36 16.21
CA CYS A 348 -13.01 18.15 16.79
C CYS A 348 -14.19 18.50 17.69
N THR A 349 -15.24 19.00 17.03
CA THR A 349 -16.46 19.49 17.70
C THR A 349 -17.44 18.36 18.08
N ASN A 350 -17.29 17.18 17.46
CA ASN A 350 -18.06 16.00 17.83
C ASN A 350 -17.54 15.45 19.15
N GLY A 351 -18.34 15.54 20.22
CA GLY A 351 -17.97 15.06 21.55
C GLY A 351 -17.67 13.55 21.63
N SER A 352 -18.04 12.77 20.61
CA SER A 352 -17.65 11.35 20.49
C SER A 352 -16.17 11.18 20.12
N PHE A 353 -15.56 12.23 19.57
CA PHE A 353 -14.19 12.26 19.06
C PHE A 353 -13.48 13.56 19.48
N PRO A 354 -13.24 13.80 20.78
CA PRO A 354 -12.83 15.10 21.33
C PRO A 354 -11.41 15.58 20.93
N GLY A 355 -10.72 14.86 20.04
CA GLY A 355 -9.31 15.05 19.75
C GLY A 355 -8.41 14.54 20.87
N GLU A 356 -7.22 14.10 20.50
CA GLU A 356 -6.18 13.64 21.42
C GLU A 356 -4.85 14.36 21.15
N THR A 357 -3.86 14.21 22.04
CA THR A 357 -2.49 14.61 21.73
C THR A 357 -1.93 13.65 20.68
N PRO A 358 -1.49 14.12 19.50
CA PRO A 358 -0.93 13.25 18.47
C PRO A 358 0.29 12.49 18.98
N ALA A 359 0.21 11.17 18.99
CA ALA A 359 1.28 10.31 19.48
C ALA A 359 1.62 9.18 18.51
N TYR A 360 2.88 8.73 18.54
CA TYR A 360 3.31 7.53 17.81
C TYR A 360 2.93 7.54 16.32
N ASN A 361 2.96 8.70 15.66
CA ASN A 361 2.81 8.74 14.21
C ASN A 361 4.17 8.45 13.55
N TYR A 362 4.14 7.72 12.44
CA TYR A 362 5.32 7.19 11.74
C TYR A 362 5.42 7.79 10.34
N LEU A 363 6.31 8.77 10.15
CA LEU A 363 6.60 9.40 8.86
C LEU A 363 7.85 8.73 8.29
N LEU A 364 7.67 7.79 7.37
CA LEU A 364 8.71 6.89 6.88
C LEU A 364 8.91 7.06 5.36
N GLY A 365 10.12 7.43 4.93
CA GLY A 365 10.44 7.41 3.51
C GLY A 365 9.58 8.33 2.65
N ASN A 366 9.15 9.50 3.15
CA ASN A 366 8.39 10.45 2.33
C ASN A 366 9.34 11.40 1.60
N TYR A 367 8.98 11.79 0.39
CA TYR A 367 9.63 12.85 -0.36
C TYR A 367 8.80 14.14 -0.24
N LEU A 368 9.30 15.11 0.52
CA LEU A 368 8.64 16.38 0.78
C LEU A 368 9.49 17.50 0.17
N ASN A 369 8.98 18.19 -0.84
CA ASN A 369 9.77 19.19 -1.53
C ASN A 369 9.03 20.46 -1.97
N TYR A 370 9.78 21.54 -2.18
CA TYR A 370 9.27 22.79 -2.74
C TYR A 370 8.06 23.42 -2.00
N ASN A 371 8.02 23.36 -0.66
CA ASN A 371 6.98 23.97 0.17
C ASN A 371 7.50 25.29 0.79
N PRO A 372 6.99 26.49 0.40
CA PRO A 372 7.71 27.75 0.60
C PRO A 372 7.60 28.43 1.98
N SER A 373 6.50 28.27 2.72
CA SER A 373 6.19 29.16 3.86
C SER A 373 6.65 28.64 5.24
N ASN A 374 6.30 27.41 5.60
CA ASN A 374 6.56 26.79 6.91
C ASN A 374 7.73 25.83 6.81
N ALA A 375 7.48 24.52 6.81
CA ALA A 375 8.51 23.51 6.76
C ALA A 375 8.09 22.29 5.94
N GLN A 376 9.09 21.50 5.56
CA GLN A 376 8.83 20.18 4.99
C GLN A 376 8.16 19.26 6.02
N ILE A 377 8.58 19.35 7.29
CA ILE A 377 7.90 18.70 8.42
C ILE A 377 7.77 19.69 9.59
N ASN A 378 6.55 19.80 10.14
CA ASN A 378 6.28 20.55 11.35
C ASN A 378 5.59 19.63 12.38
N ILE A 379 6.07 19.63 13.62
CA ILE A 379 5.44 18.92 14.74
C ILE A 379 5.22 19.90 15.90
N ARG A 380 3.95 20.16 16.19
CA ARG A 380 3.50 21.01 17.28
C ARG A 380 2.66 20.23 18.27
N GLY A 381 3.11 20.13 19.52
CA GLY A 381 2.39 19.38 20.58
C GLY A 381 2.45 17.85 20.50
N GLY A 382 2.94 17.29 19.38
CA GLY A 382 3.03 15.85 19.17
C GLY A 382 4.07 15.17 20.08
N ILE A 383 3.79 13.94 20.49
CA ILE A 383 4.66 13.14 21.37
C ILE A 383 5.09 11.80 20.76
N ASN A 384 6.32 11.37 21.01
CA ASN A 384 6.82 10.05 20.62
C ASN A 384 6.63 9.69 19.13
N ASN A 385 6.64 10.69 18.23
CA ASN A 385 6.52 10.46 16.80
C ASN A 385 7.88 10.06 16.22
N GLN A 386 7.85 9.27 15.15
CA GLN A 386 9.03 8.83 14.42
C GLN A 386 9.06 9.46 13.04
N VAL A 387 10.16 10.12 12.70
CA VAL A 387 10.42 10.71 11.39
C VAL A 387 11.69 10.09 10.84
N ALA A 388 11.55 9.12 9.92
CA ALA A 388 12.70 8.37 9.45
C ALA A 388 12.77 8.19 7.94
N PHE A 389 14.00 8.21 7.41
CA PHE A 389 14.29 7.93 6.00
C PHE A 389 13.63 8.88 4.99
N ASN A 390 13.12 10.03 5.43
CA ASN A 390 12.46 11.01 4.56
C ASN A 390 13.50 11.84 3.79
N HIS A 391 13.11 12.37 2.64
CA HIS A 391 13.87 13.35 1.89
C HIS A 391 13.13 14.68 1.90
N LEU A 392 13.70 15.67 2.59
CA LEU A 392 13.16 17.02 2.79
C LEU A 392 14.00 17.98 1.96
N ASP A 393 13.49 18.46 0.83
CA ASP A 393 14.24 19.34 -0.09
C ASP A 393 13.52 20.68 -0.29
N GLY A 394 14.18 21.81 -0.05
CA GLY A 394 13.57 23.12 -0.32
C GLY A 394 13.43 23.45 -1.81
N ARG A 395 13.97 22.62 -2.71
CA ARG A 395 13.90 22.82 -4.16
C ARG A 395 12.75 22.08 -4.83
N ASP A 396 12.41 22.51 -6.04
CA ASP A 396 11.58 21.76 -6.98
C ASP A 396 12.38 20.66 -7.69
N GLY A 397 12.79 19.64 -6.92
CA GLY A 397 13.58 18.53 -7.45
C GLY A 397 15.09 18.78 -7.52
N PHE A 398 15.81 17.74 -7.96
CA PHE A 398 17.27 17.75 -8.06
C PHE A 398 17.76 18.85 -9.01
N GLY A 399 18.63 19.72 -8.52
CA GLY A 399 19.14 20.87 -9.30
C GLY A 399 18.10 21.96 -9.57
N GLY A 400 16.89 21.83 -9.01
CA GLY A 400 15.79 22.77 -9.18
C GLY A 400 15.96 24.07 -8.39
N THR A 401 14.97 24.94 -8.52
CA THR A 401 14.92 26.23 -7.82
C THR A 401 14.38 26.08 -6.41
N MET A 402 14.91 26.88 -5.48
CA MET A 402 14.40 27.00 -4.12
C MET A 402 12.96 27.54 -4.10
N ALA A 403 12.10 26.99 -3.24
CA ALA A 403 10.75 27.50 -3.01
C ALA A 403 10.74 28.91 -2.40
N GLY A 404 11.77 29.24 -1.62
CA GLY A 404 11.95 30.56 -1.05
C GLY A 404 13.09 30.61 -0.04
N THR A 405 13.28 31.79 0.57
CA THR A 405 14.31 32.01 1.59
C THR A 405 13.86 31.60 3.00
N ASN A 406 12.60 31.23 3.20
CA ASN A 406 12.03 30.93 4.52
C ASN A 406 11.69 29.45 4.74
N THR A 407 11.92 28.59 3.74
CA THR A 407 11.61 27.16 3.84
C THR A 407 12.43 26.49 4.96
N GLY A 408 11.73 25.91 5.94
CA GLY A 408 12.30 25.05 6.98
C GLY A 408 12.37 23.58 6.56
N GLY A 409 13.35 22.84 7.06
CA GLY A 409 13.40 21.38 6.98
C GLY A 409 12.44 20.77 7.99
N VAL A 410 12.81 20.87 9.28
CA VAL A 410 12.01 20.38 10.40
C VAL A 410 11.75 21.49 11.41
N ILE A 411 10.49 21.64 11.84
CA ILE A 411 10.10 22.52 12.95
C ILE A 411 9.49 21.69 14.08
N LEU A 412 9.94 21.96 15.31
CA LEU A 412 9.46 21.30 16.52
C LEU A 412 9.07 22.34 17.57
N GLN A 413 7.83 22.29 18.03
CA GLN A 413 7.31 23.20 19.05
C GLN A 413 6.42 22.47 20.05
N THR A 414 6.58 22.75 21.35
CA THR A 414 5.72 22.18 22.42
C THR A 414 5.63 20.64 22.36
N SER A 415 6.63 19.98 21.77
CA SER A 415 6.60 18.56 21.43
C SER A 415 7.63 17.78 22.25
N SER A 416 7.44 16.47 22.40
CA SER A 416 8.36 15.67 23.21
C SER A 416 8.57 14.23 22.74
N GLY A 417 9.72 13.64 23.09
CA GLY A 417 9.99 12.20 22.84
C GLY A 417 10.12 11.81 21.36
N ASN A 418 10.18 12.77 20.44
CA ASN A 418 10.23 12.48 19.01
C ASN A 418 11.61 11.94 18.61
N THR A 419 11.65 11.02 17.64
CA THR A 419 12.90 10.44 17.14
C THR A 419 13.02 10.67 15.64
N LEU A 420 14.08 11.34 15.22
CA LEU A 420 14.32 11.74 13.84
C LEU A 420 15.64 11.17 13.33
N PHE A 421 15.60 10.22 12.39
CA PHE A 421 16.83 9.57 11.92
C PHE A 421 16.82 9.14 10.46
N GLY A 422 18.01 9.04 9.86
CA GLY A 422 18.12 8.57 8.48
C GLY A 422 17.51 9.54 7.45
N ASN A 423 17.11 10.74 7.84
CA ASN A 423 16.49 11.70 6.92
C ASN A 423 17.57 12.44 6.13
N THR A 424 17.23 12.84 4.91
CA THR A 424 18.01 13.81 4.14
C THR A 424 17.32 15.16 4.20
N ILE A 425 17.95 16.14 4.82
CA ILE A 425 17.47 17.52 4.95
C ILE A 425 18.36 18.37 4.05
N SER A 426 17.82 18.86 2.95
CA SER A 426 18.64 19.48 1.91
C SER A 426 18.07 20.79 1.40
N HIS A 427 18.96 21.74 1.11
CA HIS A 427 18.63 23.02 0.47
C HIS A 427 17.43 23.70 1.13
N VAL A 428 17.47 23.85 2.45
CA VAL A 428 16.49 24.60 3.22
C VAL A 428 17.21 25.71 3.97
N ASN A 429 16.53 26.83 4.22
CA ASN A 429 17.17 27.93 4.92
C ASN A 429 17.40 27.58 6.39
N ASN A 430 16.36 27.07 7.06
CA ASN A 430 16.48 26.52 8.41
C ASN A 430 16.47 25.01 8.29
N GLY A 431 17.58 24.32 8.56
CA GLY A 431 17.60 22.85 8.64
C GLY A 431 16.60 22.38 9.69
N GLU A 432 16.80 22.90 10.90
CA GLU A 432 15.94 22.66 12.04
C GLU A 432 15.56 23.98 12.70
N TYR A 433 14.31 24.06 13.15
CA TYR A 433 13.86 25.05 14.11
C TYR A 433 13.22 24.38 15.32
N VAL A 434 14.00 24.25 16.39
CA VAL A 434 13.58 23.64 17.64
C VAL A 434 13.35 24.71 18.70
N TYR A 435 12.10 24.84 19.11
CA TYR A 435 11.67 25.77 20.16
C TYR A 435 12.11 25.30 21.55
N SER A 436 12.17 26.25 22.47
CA SER A 436 12.76 26.11 23.80
C SER A 436 11.97 25.21 24.75
N ASP A 437 10.73 24.87 24.37
CA ASP A 437 9.80 24.00 25.09
C ASP A 437 9.84 22.53 24.60
N VAL A 438 10.69 22.21 23.63
CA VAL A 438 10.86 20.83 23.14
C VAL A 438 11.72 20.01 24.11
N SER A 439 11.32 18.75 24.35
CA SER A 439 12.06 17.86 25.25
C SER A 439 12.18 16.42 24.78
N GLY A 440 13.23 15.71 25.21
CA GLY A 440 13.41 14.28 24.95
C GLY A 440 13.45 13.89 23.47
N THR A 441 13.77 14.84 22.58
CA THR A 441 13.84 14.58 21.14
C THR A 441 15.25 14.18 20.73
N THR A 442 15.38 13.21 19.81
CA THR A 442 16.67 12.69 19.35
C THR A 442 16.83 12.80 17.83
N PHE A 443 18.01 13.25 17.38
CA PHE A 443 18.42 13.34 15.98
C PHE A 443 19.71 12.56 15.74
N PHE A 444 19.73 11.61 14.81
CA PHE A 444 20.95 10.87 14.45
C PHE A 444 20.86 10.28 13.04
N LEU A 445 22.00 10.01 12.41
CA LEU A 445 22.08 9.49 11.03
C LEU A 445 21.32 10.33 10.00
N ASN A 446 21.10 11.62 10.25
CA ASN A 446 20.52 12.52 9.26
C ASN A 446 21.63 13.15 8.39
N ARG A 447 21.31 13.47 7.14
CA ARG A 447 22.18 14.24 6.24
C ARG A 447 21.68 15.67 6.19
N HIS A 448 22.51 16.63 6.60
CA HIS A 448 22.23 18.05 6.49
C HIS A 448 23.05 18.63 5.33
N LEU A 449 22.40 18.75 4.16
CA LEU A 449 23.02 19.10 2.89
C LEU A 449 22.67 20.54 2.48
N ASN A 450 23.65 21.43 2.39
CA ASN A 450 23.42 22.83 1.98
C ASN A 450 22.34 23.55 2.81
N THR A 451 22.32 23.31 4.11
CA THR A 451 21.41 23.97 5.07
C THR A 451 22.11 25.16 5.72
N ASN A 452 21.43 26.32 5.83
CA ASN A 452 22.04 27.56 6.30
C ASN A 452 22.06 27.67 7.84
N LEU A 453 20.89 27.74 8.49
CA LEU A 453 20.72 27.94 9.93
C LEU A 453 20.14 26.71 10.63
N ARG A 454 20.44 26.56 11.92
CA ARG A 454 19.99 25.45 12.77
C ARG A 454 19.65 25.99 14.16
N TYR A 455 18.37 26.17 14.44
CA TYR A 455 17.91 26.71 15.71
C TYR A 455 17.63 25.57 16.69
N ALA A 456 18.30 25.61 17.83
CA ALA A 456 18.09 24.73 18.98
C ALA A 456 18.01 25.61 20.24
N THR A 457 16.87 26.29 20.38
CA THR A 457 16.74 27.39 21.34
C THR A 457 16.76 26.90 22.79
N SER A 458 17.51 27.58 23.65
CA SER A 458 17.62 27.20 25.06
C SER A 458 16.29 27.46 25.81
N PRO A 459 15.80 26.56 26.68
CA PRO A 459 16.46 25.36 27.20
C PRO A 459 15.98 24.02 26.58
N ALA A 460 15.76 23.96 25.27
CA ALA A 460 15.33 22.72 24.61
C ALA A 460 16.22 21.52 24.96
N GLN A 461 15.62 20.36 25.20
CA GLN A 461 16.33 19.13 25.57
C GLN A 461 16.42 18.19 24.36
N ILE A 462 17.51 18.31 23.61
CA ILE A 462 17.74 17.58 22.36
C ILE A 462 19.02 16.75 22.44
N THR A 463 18.93 15.51 22.00
CA THR A 463 20.10 14.64 21.77
C THR A 463 20.41 14.61 20.27
N TRP A 464 21.62 14.99 19.88
CA TRP A 464 22.02 15.11 18.46
C TRP A 464 22.85 13.93 17.96
N ASP A 465 22.85 12.81 18.68
CA ASP A 465 23.52 11.58 18.26
C ASP A 465 22.85 10.33 18.85
N GLY A 466 23.13 9.16 18.25
CA GLY A 466 22.75 7.84 18.74
C GLY A 466 23.83 7.19 19.60
N GLY A 467 24.72 7.98 20.20
CA GLY A 467 25.93 7.53 20.89
C GLY A 467 27.05 7.08 19.95
N ALA A 468 28.16 6.60 20.52
CA ALA A 468 29.40 6.32 19.79
C ALA A 468 29.29 5.23 18.71
N VAL A 469 28.31 4.34 18.81
CA VAL A 469 28.14 3.19 17.91
C VAL A 469 27.30 3.54 16.68
N LEU A 470 26.13 4.14 16.88
CA LEU A 470 25.27 4.59 15.78
C LEU A 470 25.75 5.91 15.18
N GLY A 471 26.55 6.67 15.92
CA GLY A 471 27.03 7.98 15.51
C GLY A 471 25.96 9.06 15.56
N GLY A 472 26.37 10.25 15.12
CA GLY A 472 25.55 11.43 14.99
C GLY A 472 25.08 11.64 13.55
N ASN A 473 25.15 12.88 13.09
CA ASN A 473 24.64 13.30 11.80
C ASN A 473 25.80 13.64 10.84
N PHE A 474 25.49 13.71 9.55
CA PHE A 474 26.41 14.24 8.54
C PHE A 474 26.09 15.72 8.27
N TRP A 475 27.12 16.56 8.31
CA TRP A 475 26.99 18.01 8.16
C TRP A 475 27.84 18.47 6.97
N SER A 476 27.21 18.85 5.87
CA SER A 476 27.92 19.24 4.63
C SER A 476 28.87 20.44 4.77
N ASN A 477 28.68 21.27 5.80
CA ASN A 477 29.52 22.43 6.12
C ASN A 477 30.58 22.15 7.20
N PHE A 478 30.75 20.90 7.64
CA PHE A 478 31.67 20.54 8.71
C PHE A 478 32.54 19.35 8.30
N SER A 479 33.83 19.44 8.58
CA SER A 479 34.80 18.40 8.22
C SER A 479 35.40 17.79 9.47
N VAL A 480 35.32 16.46 9.56
CA VAL A 480 35.90 15.65 10.64
C VAL A 480 36.59 14.42 10.06
N SER A 481 37.30 13.67 10.91
CA SER A 481 37.86 12.37 10.55
C SER A 481 37.13 11.28 11.33
N GLY A 482 36.64 10.26 10.62
CA GLY A 482 35.94 9.11 11.21
C GLY A 482 34.47 9.03 10.82
N ASN A 483 33.95 7.80 10.81
CA ASN A 483 32.56 7.47 10.50
C ASN A 483 32.02 6.44 11.52
N PRO A 484 31.57 6.87 12.70
CA PRO A 484 31.50 8.25 13.18
C PRO A 484 32.84 8.78 13.72
N SER A 485 33.00 10.11 13.75
CA SER A 485 34.14 10.78 14.41
C SER A 485 33.98 10.70 15.94
N SER A 486 35.07 10.53 16.67
CA SER A 486 35.08 10.65 18.15
C SER A 486 35.95 11.81 18.64
N GLY A 487 36.47 12.63 17.73
CA GLY A 487 37.52 13.61 18.04
C GLY A 487 37.03 15.04 18.21
N ILE A 488 36.06 15.47 17.38
CA ILE A 488 35.58 16.86 17.35
C ILE A 488 34.05 16.85 17.19
N PRO A 489 33.30 17.37 18.18
CA PRO A 489 31.85 17.49 18.09
C PRO A 489 31.44 18.64 17.15
N TYR A 490 30.26 18.52 16.53
CA TYR A 490 29.61 19.64 15.84
C TYR A 490 28.81 20.47 16.85
N THR A 491 29.03 21.78 16.88
CA THR A 491 28.46 22.70 17.90
C THR A 491 27.83 23.97 17.32
N ASP A 492 27.75 24.07 15.98
CA ASP A 492 27.25 25.29 15.32
C ASP A 492 25.71 25.31 15.27
N PHE A 493 25.11 25.58 16.43
CA PHE A 493 23.68 25.76 16.67
C PHE A 493 23.38 27.19 17.12
N VAL A 494 22.25 27.74 16.66
CA VAL A 494 21.69 29.00 17.12
C VAL A 494 20.78 28.74 18.33
N ILE A 495 21.06 29.38 19.47
CA ILE A 495 20.39 29.07 20.75
C ILE A 495 19.38 30.11 21.22
N ASP A 496 19.25 31.23 20.51
CA ASP A 496 18.27 32.28 20.82
C ASP A 496 17.83 33.07 19.58
N VAL A 497 16.87 33.98 19.77
CA VAL A 497 16.27 34.79 18.70
C VAL A 497 17.18 35.91 18.18
N ILE A 498 18.25 36.24 18.90
CA ILE A 498 19.22 37.27 18.47
C ILE A 498 20.41 36.66 17.71
N GLY A 499 20.47 35.33 17.58
CA GLY A 499 21.45 34.65 16.75
C GLY A 499 22.71 34.18 17.49
N THR A 500 22.68 34.07 18.82
CA THR A 500 23.81 33.53 19.59
C THR A 500 24.11 32.10 19.17
N ARG A 501 25.39 31.78 18.93
CA ARG A 501 25.85 30.44 18.52
C ARG A 501 26.53 29.68 19.68
N GLY A 502 26.38 28.36 19.68
CA GLY A 502 27.02 27.45 20.63
C GLY A 502 26.07 26.92 21.72
N GLY A 503 26.54 26.76 22.95
CA GLY A 503 25.73 26.26 24.08
C GLY A 503 25.92 24.77 24.38
N THR A 504 24.91 24.14 25.00
CA THR A 504 24.95 22.72 25.38
C THR A 504 24.61 21.78 24.23
N ASN A 505 24.04 22.30 23.14
CA ASN A 505 23.73 21.53 21.94
C ASN A 505 25.02 21.13 21.23
N ARG A 506 25.24 19.82 21.09
CA ARG A 506 26.37 19.27 20.35
C ARG A 506 26.03 17.88 19.82
N ASP A 507 26.43 17.62 18.59
CA ASP A 507 26.55 16.26 18.05
C ASP A 507 27.96 15.78 18.39
N ASN A 508 28.07 14.76 19.24
CA ASN A 508 29.36 14.27 19.72
C ASN A 508 30.06 13.34 18.73
N TYR A 509 29.31 12.80 17.76
CA TYR A 509 29.77 11.75 16.87
C TYR A 509 29.47 12.04 15.39
N PRO A 510 29.80 13.25 14.88
CA PRO A 510 29.46 13.62 13.52
C PRO A 510 30.18 12.73 12.50
N TYR A 511 29.56 12.54 11.35
CA TYR A 511 30.12 11.73 10.27
C TYR A 511 31.00 12.56 9.33
N GLN A 512 32.13 12.00 8.91
CA GLN A 512 32.99 12.58 7.88
C GLN A 512 32.36 12.52 6.49
N SER A 513 31.55 11.49 6.21
CA SER A 513 30.95 11.25 4.88
C SER A 513 29.45 11.06 4.97
N GLU A 514 28.74 11.55 3.95
CA GLU A 514 27.29 11.32 3.78
C GLU A 514 26.91 9.86 3.55
N SER A 515 27.88 9.01 3.21
CA SER A 515 27.69 7.55 3.20
C SER A 515 27.54 6.96 4.59
N PHE A 516 27.78 7.75 5.65
CA PHE A 516 27.93 7.29 7.03
C PHE A 516 29.02 6.21 7.20
N GLY A 517 30.02 6.20 6.30
CA GLY A 517 31.06 5.16 6.27
C GLY A 517 30.56 3.78 5.85
N LYS A 518 29.35 3.68 5.30
CA LYS A 518 28.76 2.43 4.83
C LYS A 518 29.07 2.20 3.35
N PRO A 519 29.27 0.95 2.90
CA PRO A 519 29.36 0.65 1.48
C PRO A 519 28.02 0.91 0.78
N ALA A 520 28.09 1.44 -0.44
CA ALA A 520 26.90 1.63 -1.27
C ALA A 520 26.32 0.28 -1.69
N SER A 521 25.01 0.13 -1.57
CA SER A 521 24.27 -1.08 -1.99
C SER A 521 22.82 -0.74 -2.26
N VAL A 522 22.19 -1.50 -3.15
CA VAL A 522 20.75 -1.43 -3.43
C VAL A 522 20.21 -2.85 -3.56
N THR A 523 19.07 -3.12 -2.95
CA THR A 523 18.32 -4.38 -3.05
C THR A 523 16.90 -4.03 -3.48
N VAL A 524 16.49 -4.53 -4.64
CA VAL A 524 15.13 -4.32 -5.16
C VAL A 524 14.18 -5.34 -4.53
N LEU A 525 13.06 -4.85 -4.01
CA LEU A 525 12.04 -5.67 -3.33
C LEU A 525 10.78 -5.84 -4.20
N GLN A 526 10.41 -4.82 -4.97
CA GLN A 526 9.28 -4.87 -5.90
C GLN A 526 9.65 -4.14 -7.20
N PRO A 527 9.24 -4.67 -8.38
CA PRO A 527 8.36 -5.84 -8.59
C PRO A 527 8.99 -7.18 -8.19
N HIS A 528 8.16 -8.17 -7.84
CA HIS A 528 8.64 -9.54 -7.58
C HIS A 528 8.87 -10.29 -8.89
N ALA A 529 9.74 -11.30 -8.83
CA ALA A 529 10.01 -12.17 -9.97
C ALA A 529 8.72 -12.84 -10.48
N GLY A 530 8.58 -12.94 -11.80
CA GLY A 530 7.45 -13.56 -12.47
C GLY A 530 6.12 -12.83 -12.34
N GLN A 531 6.11 -11.58 -11.86
CA GLN A 531 4.89 -10.76 -11.87
C GLN A 531 4.48 -10.37 -13.30
N MET A 532 3.18 -10.17 -13.53
CA MET A 532 2.63 -9.59 -14.76
C MET A 532 2.07 -8.19 -14.48
N LEU A 533 2.57 -7.18 -15.19
CA LEU A 533 2.17 -5.79 -15.00
C LEU A 533 1.53 -5.28 -16.29
N ALA A 534 0.25 -4.96 -16.26
CA ALA A 534 -0.44 -4.42 -17.43
C ALA A 534 -0.06 -2.95 -17.67
N ARG A 535 0.15 -2.57 -18.93
CA ARG A 535 0.28 -1.14 -19.29
C ARG A 535 -0.95 -0.37 -18.85
N GLY A 536 -0.75 0.85 -18.34
CA GLY A 536 -1.79 1.69 -17.77
C GLY A 536 -2.19 1.34 -16.32
N SER A 537 -1.68 0.24 -15.76
CA SER A 537 -1.76 0.01 -14.31
C SER A 537 -0.74 0.89 -13.57
N ARG A 538 -1.03 1.14 -12.29
CA ARG A 538 -0.09 1.78 -11.36
C ARG A 538 0.45 0.69 -10.43
N LYS A 539 1.78 0.62 -10.30
CA LYS A 539 2.49 -0.39 -9.51
C LYS A 539 3.52 0.25 -8.60
N THR A 540 3.67 -0.32 -7.42
CA THR A 540 4.58 0.15 -6.39
C THR A 540 5.97 -0.46 -6.60
N LEU A 541 6.98 0.40 -6.80
CA LEU A 541 8.39 0.02 -6.80
C LEU A 541 8.96 0.20 -5.40
N ARG A 542 9.68 -0.80 -4.89
CA ARG A 542 10.29 -0.74 -3.55
C ARG A 542 11.70 -1.27 -3.57
N TRP A 543 12.56 -0.61 -2.80
CA TRP A 543 13.94 -1.02 -2.64
C TRP A 543 14.45 -0.67 -1.24
N GLN A 544 15.55 -1.30 -0.88
CA GLN A 544 16.39 -0.94 0.25
C GLN A 544 17.77 -0.57 -0.26
N SER A 545 18.42 0.34 0.44
CA SER A 545 19.67 0.93 0.02
C SER A 545 20.54 1.25 1.23
N SER A 546 21.84 1.38 0.97
CA SER A 546 22.81 1.92 1.93
C SER A 546 23.70 2.93 1.22
N ALA A 547 24.13 3.96 1.95
CA ALA A 547 24.92 5.11 1.50
C ALA A 547 24.29 6.02 0.43
N CYS A 548 23.28 5.60 -0.33
CA CYS A 548 22.64 6.42 -1.36
C CYS A 548 21.94 7.67 -0.78
N VAL A 549 21.90 8.74 -1.59
CA VAL A 549 21.11 9.96 -1.35
C VAL A 549 20.04 10.09 -2.43
N TYR A 550 20.42 9.81 -3.67
CA TYR A 550 19.53 9.71 -4.82
C TYR A 550 19.69 8.35 -5.49
N VAL A 551 18.72 8.01 -6.35
CA VAL A 551 18.73 6.85 -7.22
C VAL A 551 18.24 7.22 -8.61
N ASP A 552 18.71 6.51 -9.63
CA ASP A 552 18.05 6.45 -10.93
C ASP A 552 17.28 5.13 -11.05
N LEU A 553 16.09 5.18 -11.63
CA LEU A 553 15.24 4.01 -11.85
C LEU A 553 15.06 3.79 -13.35
N PHE A 554 15.26 2.55 -13.80
CA PHE A 554 15.13 2.14 -15.19
C PHE A 554 14.33 0.85 -15.32
N TYR A 555 13.51 0.76 -16.35
CA TYR A 555 13.03 -0.52 -16.87
C TYR A 555 13.96 -0.99 -17.98
N VAL A 556 14.44 -2.23 -17.89
CA VAL A 556 15.28 -2.85 -18.90
C VAL A 556 14.54 -4.06 -19.47
N ALA A 557 14.13 -3.96 -20.73
CA ALA A 557 13.47 -5.06 -21.44
C ALA A 557 14.47 -6.18 -21.78
N GLU A 558 13.98 -7.40 -22.01
CA GLU A 558 14.79 -8.56 -22.43
C GLU A 558 15.58 -8.30 -23.72
N SER A 559 15.08 -7.41 -24.59
CA SER A 559 15.80 -6.96 -25.80
C SER A 559 17.03 -6.08 -25.52
N GLY A 560 17.25 -5.67 -24.26
CA GLY A 560 18.25 -4.69 -23.86
C GLY A 560 17.79 -3.24 -23.98
N ALA A 561 16.55 -2.99 -24.41
CA ALA A 561 15.99 -1.64 -24.46
C ALA A 561 15.79 -1.06 -23.06
N VAL A 562 16.38 0.11 -22.79
CA VAL A 562 16.30 0.79 -21.50
C VAL A 562 15.30 1.95 -21.58
N SER A 563 14.37 2.01 -20.62
CA SER A 563 13.43 3.11 -20.42
C SER A 563 13.66 3.75 -19.06
N ALA A 564 13.96 5.05 -19.04
CA ALA A 564 14.08 5.79 -17.78
C ALA A 564 12.70 5.93 -17.12
N ILE A 565 12.62 5.62 -15.83
CA ILE A 565 11.42 5.78 -15.00
C ILE A 565 11.54 7.09 -14.23
N ALA A 566 12.63 7.28 -13.50
CA ALA A 566 12.94 8.51 -12.80
C ALA A 566 14.47 8.68 -12.68
N ALA A 567 14.95 9.92 -12.71
CA ALA A 567 16.36 10.25 -12.61
C ALA A 567 16.61 11.19 -11.44
N ASN A 568 17.69 10.95 -10.71
CA ASN A 568 18.05 11.61 -9.44
C ASN A 568 16.85 11.67 -8.48
N TYR A 569 16.08 10.58 -8.44
CA TYR A 569 14.96 10.47 -7.53
C TYR A 569 15.50 10.28 -6.11
N PRO A 570 14.96 10.98 -5.10
CA PRO A 570 15.36 10.77 -3.72
C PRO A 570 15.34 9.31 -3.28
N ASP A 571 16.37 8.89 -2.56
CA ASP A 571 16.43 7.54 -2.00
C ASP A 571 15.49 7.39 -0.78
N VAL A 572 14.20 7.25 -1.06
CA VAL A 572 13.15 7.05 -0.06
C VAL A 572 12.64 5.61 -0.01
N GLY A 573 13.10 4.74 -0.91
CA GLY A 573 12.76 3.31 -0.94
C GLY A 573 11.38 2.98 -1.51
N HIS A 574 10.72 3.96 -2.15
CA HIS A 574 9.36 3.86 -2.66
C HIS A 574 9.17 4.73 -3.91
N TYR A 575 8.47 4.21 -4.93
CA TYR A 575 8.03 4.99 -6.09
C TYR A 575 6.75 4.37 -6.69
N ALA A 576 5.70 5.18 -6.90
CA ALA A 576 4.47 4.73 -7.56
C ALA A 576 4.62 4.91 -9.08
N TRP A 577 4.78 3.82 -9.81
CA TRP A 577 5.02 3.81 -11.24
C TRP A 577 3.74 3.56 -12.03
N GLU A 578 3.33 4.54 -12.82
CA GLU A 578 2.31 4.35 -13.85
C GLU A 578 2.96 3.79 -15.12
N LEU A 579 2.61 2.56 -15.50
CA LEU A 579 3.24 1.87 -16.62
C LEU A 579 2.80 2.53 -17.94
N PRO A 580 3.71 3.18 -18.70
CA PRO A 580 3.33 3.88 -19.92
C PRO A 580 2.81 2.93 -20.99
N GLY A 581 1.79 3.35 -21.75
CA GLY A 581 1.25 2.59 -22.89
C GLY A 581 2.28 2.27 -23.98
N SER A 582 3.42 2.98 -24.01
CA SER A 582 4.52 2.80 -24.95
C SER A 582 5.59 1.80 -24.50
N LEU A 583 5.58 1.35 -23.25
CA LEU A 583 6.63 0.51 -22.64
C LEU A 583 6.70 -0.88 -23.28
N ALA A 584 7.83 -1.36 -23.78
CA ALA A 584 7.92 -2.66 -24.48
C ALA A 584 7.25 -3.84 -23.72
N VAL A 585 6.31 -4.53 -24.38
CA VAL A 585 5.68 -5.76 -23.86
C VAL A 585 6.72 -6.89 -23.88
N GLY A 586 6.67 -7.76 -22.88
CA GLY A 586 7.56 -8.90 -22.74
C GLY A 586 8.28 -8.90 -21.40
N ARG A 587 9.26 -9.78 -21.25
CA ARG A 587 10.06 -9.86 -20.03
C ARG A 587 11.01 -8.67 -19.90
N GLY A 588 11.32 -8.31 -18.67
CA GLY A 588 12.32 -7.33 -18.30
C GLY A 588 12.52 -7.26 -16.80
N HIS A 589 13.37 -6.37 -16.35
CA HIS A 589 13.62 -6.14 -14.93
C HIS A 589 13.70 -4.65 -14.61
N LEU A 590 13.56 -4.32 -13.33
CA LEU A 590 13.85 -3.00 -12.78
C LEU A 590 15.35 -2.95 -12.47
N GLN A 591 16.02 -1.88 -12.89
CA GLN A 591 17.37 -1.55 -12.47
C GLN A 591 17.34 -0.23 -11.68
N ILE A 592 18.06 -0.20 -10.56
CA ILE A 592 18.19 0.98 -9.71
C ILE A 592 19.67 1.26 -9.44
N ASP A 593 20.13 2.46 -9.79
CA ASP A 593 21.52 2.88 -9.60
C ASP A 593 21.65 3.88 -8.45
N CYS A 594 22.60 3.65 -7.55
CA CYS A 594 22.85 4.47 -6.36
C CYS A 594 23.70 5.71 -6.65
N LYS A 595 23.30 6.87 -6.11
CA LYS A 595 23.99 8.14 -6.29
C LYS A 595 24.22 8.91 -4.98
N ASP A 596 25.26 9.74 -5.00
CA ASP A 596 25.63 10.69 -3.96
C ASP A 596 24.78 11.98 -4.03
N SER A 597 24.98 12.92 -3.10
CA SER A 597 24.19 14.17 -3.10
C SER A 597 24.50 15.13 -4.26
N ALA A 598 25.62 14.94 -4.96
CA ALA A 598 25.99 15.69 -6.15
C ALA A 598 25.47 15.04 -7.44
N GLY A 599 24.79 13.89 -7.35
CA GLY A 599 24.24 13.14 -8.47
C GLY A 599 25.27 12.24 -9.18
N ASN A 600 26.45 12.04 -8.59
CA ASN A 600 27.45 11.11 -9.14
C ASN A 600 27.07 9.67 -8.79
N SER A 601 27.31 8.75 -9.73
CA SER A 601 27.14 7.32 -9.48
C SER A 601 28.14 6.85 -8.42
N LEU A 602 27.66 6.06 -7.46
CA LEU A 602 28.48 5.39 -6.46
C LEU A 602 28.98 4.01 -6.95
N GLY A 603 28.76 3.66 -8.22
CA GLY A 603 29.17 2.37 -8.81
C GLY A 603 28.46 1.16 -8.20
N ALA A 604 27.35 1.38 -7.49
CA ALA A 604 26.50 0.36 -6.89
C ALA A 604 25.07 0.49 -7.42
N GLY A 605 24.40 -0.64 -7.62
CA GLY A 605 23.03 -0.70 -8.07
C GLY A 605 22.40 -2.04 -7.71
N GLY A 606 21.11 -2.17 -7.98
CA GLY A 606 20.33 -3.39 -7.75
C GLY A 606 19.40 -3.66 -8.91
N VAL A 607 19.12 -4.93 -9.16
CA VAL A 607 18.15 -5.38 -10.16
C VAL A 607 17.06 -6.21 -9.49
N SER A 608 15.82 -6.09 -9.97
CA SER A 608 14.76 -7.03 -9.61
C SER A 608 15.00 -8.39 -10.27
N GLY A 609 14.27 -9.42 -9.83
CA GLY A 609 14.01 -10.56 -10.70
C GLY A 609 13.20 -10.15 -11.93
N ASP A 610 13.24 -10.95 -12.99
CA ASP A 610 12.48 -10.67 -14.21
C ASP A 610 10.97 -10.69 -13.94
N PHE A 611 10.25 -9.71 -14.48
CA PHE A 611 8.79 -9.66 -14.56
C PHE A 611 8.35 -9.46 -16.02
N THR A 612 7.06 -9.55 -16.30
CA THR A 612 6.50 -9.38 -17.64
C THR A 612 5.63 -8.13 -17.71
N VAL A 613 5.94 -7.23 -18.62
CA VAL A 613 5.02 -6.15 -19.04
C VAL A 613 4.04 -6.75 -20.04
N SER A 614 2.74 -6.73 -19.74
CA SER A 614 1.69 -7.19 -20.65
C SER A 614 1.07 -6.01 -21.41
N SER A 615 0.22 -6.27 -22.40
CA SER A 615 -0.57 -5.21 -23.03
C SER A 615 -1.54 -4.55 -22.03
N GLY A 616 -2.12 -3.40 -22.39
CA GLY A 616 -3.12 -2.72 -21.56
C GLY A 616 -4.53 -3.29 -21.76
N GLY A 617 -5.51 -2.71 -21.06
CA GLY A 617 -6.94 -2.99 -21.25
C GLY A 617 -7.56 -4.00 -20.28
N LEU A 618 -6.79 -4.54 -19.33
CA LEU A 618 -7.28 -5.31 -18.18
C LEU A 618 -6.43 -4.91 -16.95
N ILE A 619 -7.07 -4.30 -15.95
CA ILE A 619 -6.38 -3.76 -14.77
C ILE A 619 -7.07 -4.24 -13.51
N LEU A 620 -6.30 -4.86 -12.60
CA LEU A 620 -6.80 -5.32 -11.32
C LEU A 620 -7.01 -4.12 -10.37
N ARG A 621 -8.20 -4.02 -9.77
CA ARG A 621 -8.56 -2.94 -8.82
C ARG A 621 -8.59 -3.42 -7.38
N THR A 622 -9.13 -4.62 -7.16
CA THR A 622 -9.15 -5.27 -5.85
C THR A 622 -8.79 -6.76 -5.98
N PRO A 623 -8.01 -7.32 -5.06
CA PRO A 623 -7.27 -6.63 -3.99
C PRO A 623 -6.10 -5.80 -4.53
N GLY A 624 -5.65 -4.79 -3.78
CA GLY A 624 -4.44 -4.02 -4.07
C GLY A 624 -3.44 -4.03 -2.92
N ASP A 625 -2.46 -3.11 -2.94
CA ASP A 625 -1.38 -3.12 -1.94
C ASP A 625 -1.90 -3.01 -0.52
N GLY A 626 -1.28 -3.77 0.38
CA GLY A 626 -1.69 -3.86 1.78
C GLY A 626 -3.05 -4.53 2.01
N ALA A 627 -3.62 -5.22 1.02
CA ALA A 627 -4.84 -6.01 1.21
C ALA A 627 -4.61 -7.11 2.26
N VAL A 628 -5.57 -7.24 3.17
CA VAL A 628 -5.54 -8.20 4.26
C VAL A 628 -6.85 -8.98 4.27
N THR A 629 -6.75 -10.28 4.47
CA THR A 629 -7.89 -11.18 4.52
C THR A 629 -7.60 -12.34 5.48
N GLU A 630 -8.66 -12.96 5.97
CA GLU A 630 -8.60 -14.15 6.82
C GLU A 630 -8.75 -15.41 5.94
N THR A 631 -8.24 -16.54 6.41
CA THR A 631 -8.45 -17.83 5.70
C THR A 631 -9.94 -18.17 5.72
N ASP A 632 -10.44 -18.86 4.69
CA ASP A 632 -11.86 -19.18 4.47
C ASP A 632 -12.78 -17.97 4.27
N ALA A 633 -12.25 -16.73 4.30
CA ALA A 633 -13.03 -15.55 3.93
C ALA A 633 -13.28 -15.49 2.42
N THR A 634 -14.42 -14.93 2.05
CA THR A 634 -14.71 -14.56 0.66
C THR A 634 -13.96 -13.27 0.34
N MET A 635 -13.16 -13.31 -0.73
CA MET A 635 -12.47 -12.15 -1.26
C MET A 635 -13.03 -11.82 -2.65
N ARG A 636 -13.51 -10.58 -2.82
CA ARG A 636 -13.96 -10.07 -4.11
C ARG A 636 -12.80 -9.54 -4.93
N ILE A 637 -12.59 -10.12 -6.09
CA ILE A 637 -11.59 -9.72 -7.07
C ILE A 637 -12.30 -8.95 -8.17
N ALA A 638 -11.96 -7.68 -8.35
CA ALA A 638 -12.62 -6.78 -9.29
C ALA A 638 -11.60 -6.07 -10.18
N TRP A 639 -11.98 -5.82 -11.43
CA TRP A 639 -11.10 -5.27 -12.44
C TRP A 639 -11.82 -4.32 -13.39
N ARG A 640 -11.04 -3.42 -13.99
CA ARG A 640 -11.45 -2.64 -15.16
C ARG A 640 -11.02 -3.38 -16.41
N GLN A 641 -11.89 -3.42 -17.41
CA GLN A 641 -11.61 -4.08 -18.68
C GLN A 641 -12.16 -3.27 -19.86
N GLU A 642 -11.38 -3.19 -20.94
CA GLU A 642 -11.78 -2.50 -22.18
C GLU A 642 -12.37 -3.45 -23.24
N SER A 643 -12.15 -4.76 -23.10
CA SER A 643 -12.68 -5.80 -23.99
C SER A 643 -13.76 -6.65 -23.31
N ASP A 644 -14.62 -7.28 -24.09
CA ASP A 644 -15.63 -8.24 -23.59
C ASP A 644 -15.07 -9.66 -23.38
N SER A 645 -13.74 -9.82 -23.41
CA SER A 645 -13.09 -11.14 -23.26
C SER A 645 -13.30 -11.69 -21.86
N ALA A 646 -13.57 -12.98 -21.74
CA ALA A 646 -13.66 -13.61 -20.43
C ALA A 646 -12.28 -13.63 -19.73
N VAL A 647 -12.30 -13.55 -18.39
CA VAL A 647 -11.12 -13.44 -17.52
C VAL A 647 -10.97 -14.69 -16.66
N ASN A 648 -9.73 -15.15 -16.52
CA ASN A 648 -9.30 -16.16 -15.56
C ASN A 648 -8.63 -15.48 -14.37
N VAL A 649 -8.77 -16.09 -13.20
CA VAL A 649 -8.15 -15.61 -11.95
C VAL A 649 -7.29 -16.71 -11.37
N THR A 650 -6.04 -16.38 -11.07
CA THR A 650 -5.07 -17.29 -10.46
C THR A 650 -4.48 -16.69 -9.18
N LEU A 651 -4.17 -17.55 -8.20
CA LEU A 651 -3.46 -17.18 -6.98
C LEU A 651 -2.07 -17.81 -6.96
N ARG A 652 -1.07 -17.04 -6.54
CA ARG A 652 0.30 -17.51 -6.28
C ARG A 652 0.66 -17.26 -4.82
N TYR A 653 1.03 -18.31 -4.08
CA TYR A 653 1.43 -18.18 -2.66
C TYR A 653 2.96 -18.14 -2.54
N GLY A 654 3.53 -17.00 -2.12
CA GLY A 654 4.99 -16.79 -2.15
C GLY A 654 5.58 -17.13 -3.53
N ASP A 655 6.69 -17.88 -3.55
CA ASP A 655 7.32 -18.39 -4.78
C ASP A 655 6.70 -19.73 -5.27
N GLY A 656 5.50 -20.05 -4.82
CA GLY A 656 4.80 -21.30 -5.14
C GLY A 656 4.18 -21.35 -6.54
N ILE A 657 3.50 -22.46 -6.84
CA ILE A 657 2.81 -22.69 -8.11
C ILE A 657 1.50 -21.88 -8.16
N GLU A 658 1.23 -21.25 -9.31
CA GLU A 658 -0.04 -20.59 -9.60
C GLU A 658 -1.21 -21.59 -9.62
N THR A 659 -2.27 -21.27 -8.88
CA THR A 659 -3.50 -22.06 -8.82
C THR A 659 -4.64 -21.24 -9.40
N GLN A 660 -5.30 -21.76 -10.44
CA GLN A 660 -6.50 -21.12 -10.97
C GLN A 660 -7.67 -21.31 -10.01
N VAL A 661 -8.32 -20.19 -9.67
CA VAL A 661 -9.42 -20.13 -8.69
C VAL A 661 -10.74 -19.70 -9.32
N ALA A 662 -10.71 -19.04 -10.47
CA ALA A 662 -11.87 -18.78 -11.30
C ALA A 662 -11.48 -18.82 -12.78
N SER A 663 -12.42 -19.17 -13.65
CA SER A 663 -12.20 -19.28 -15.09
C SER A 663 -13.39 -18.81 -15.89
N ASN A 664 -13.13 -18.23 -17.06
CA ASN A 664 -14.16 -17.75 -17.99
C ASN A 664 -15.17 -16.76 -17.34
N VAL A 665 -14.69 -15.87 -16.47
CA VAL A 665 -15.52 -14.86 -15.83
C VAL A 665 -15.82 -13.75 -16.83
N THR A 666 -17.11 -13.51 -17.10
CA THR A 666 -17.58 -12.44 -18.01
C THR A 666 -18.07 -11.20 -17.27
N ALA A 667 -18.23 -11.26 -15.94
CA ALA A 667 -18.51 -10.10 -15.11
C ALA A 667 -17.22 -9.30 -14.84
N GLY A 668 -17.33 -8.03 -14.42
CA GLY A 668 -16.18 -7.21 -14.01
C GLY A 668 -15.58 -7.57 -12.65
N PHE A 669 -16.06 -8.66 -12.02
CA PHE A 669 -15.57 -9.16 -10.75
C PHE A 669 -15.94 -10.63 -10.55
N THR A 670 -15.29 -11.27 -9.58
CA THR A 670 -15.64 -12.59 -9.08
C THR A 670 -15.34 -12.69 -7.58
N ASP A 671 -16.12 -13.49 -6.88
CA ASP A 671 -15.87 -13.83 -5.48
C ASP A 671 -15.14 -15.17 -5.40
N ILE A 672 -14.03 -15.19 -4.66
CA ILE A 672 -13.29 -16.42 -4.41
C ILE A 672 -13.25 -16.72 -2.91
N THR A 673 -13.28 -18.00 -2.56
CA THR A 673 -12.99 -18.45 -1.20
C THR A 673 -11.54 -18.90 -1.12
N LEU A 674 -10.79 -18.34 -0.17
CA LEU A 674 -9.38 -18.71 0.01
C LEU A 674 -9.26 -20.11 0.63
N PRO A 675 -8.43 -21.02 0.08
CA PRO A 675 -8.21 -22.35 0.64
C PRO A 675 -7.80 -22.34 2.13
N ALA A 676 -8.54 -23.08 2.97
CA ALA A 676 -8.38 -23.24 4.43
C ALA A 676 -6.96 -23.50 4.98
N ALA A 677 -6.04 -24.00 4.14
CA ALA A 677 -4.72 -24.48 4.56
C ALA A 677 -3.56 -23.54 4.17
N LYS A 678 -3.84 -22.31 3.70
CA LYS A 678 -2.83 -21.40 3.18
C LYS A 678 -2.76 -20.09 3.96
N SER A 679 -1.83 -20.00 4.92
CA SER A 679 -1.36 -18.73 5.51
C SER A 679 -0.19 -18.15 4.71
N GLY A 680 -0.12 -16.83 4.54
CA GLY A 680 1.06 -16.21 3.94
C GLY A 680 0.77 -14.95 3.14
N ARG A 681 1.70 -14.65 2.22
CA ARG A 681 1.57 -13.61 1.20
C ARG A 681 1.14 -14.28 -0.10
N ALA A 682 0.06 -13.81 -0.70
CA ALA A 682 -0.44 -14.32 -1.98
C ALA A 682 -0.58 -13.20 -3.00
N GLU A 683 -0.19 -13.46 -4.23
CA GLU A 683 -0.43 -12.56 -5.35
C GLU A 683 -1.66 -13.03 -6.12
N VAL A 684 -2.50 -12.07 -6.49
CA VAL A 684 -3.66 -12.31 -7.33
C VAL A 684 -3.32 -11.90 -8.75
N ARG A 685 -3.53 -12.78 -9.71
CA ARG A 685 -3.42 -12.48 -11.13
C ARG A 685 -4.78 -12.58 -11.79
N ILE A 686 -5.07 -11.61 -12.64
CA ILE A 686 -6.14 -11.71 -13.64
C ILE A 686 -5.51 -11.82 -15.02
N ALA A 687 -6.10 -12.62 -15.90
CA ALA A 687 -5.66 -12.74 -17.28
C ALA A 687 -6.86 -12.98 -18.21
N THR A 688 -6.79 -12.47 -19.44
CA THR A 688 -7.72 -12.91 -20.48
C THR A 688 -7.58 -14.42 -20.69
N THR A 689 -8.66 -15.07 -21.14
CA THR A 689 -8.67 -16.54 -21.35
C THR A 689 -7.62 -17.04 -22.35
N ASP A 690 -7.18 -16.19 -23.28
CA ASP A 690 -6.08 -16.47 -24.22
C ASP A 690 -4.68 -16.16 -23.66
N GLY A 691 -4.60 -15.58 -22.45
CA GLY A 691 -3.37 -15.18 -21.78
C GLY A 691 -2.67 -13.96 -22.38
N SER A 692 -3.30 -13.25 -23.32
CA SER A 692 -2.69 -12.11 -24.02
C SER A 692 -2.52 -10.86 -23.15
N VAL A 693 -3.45 -10.63 -22.22
CA VAL A 693 -3.44 -9.51 -21.27
C VAL A 693 -3.52 -10.05 -19.86
N ALA A 694 -2.66 -9.59 -18.96
CA ALA A 694 -2.70 -10.00 -17.56
C ALA A 694 -2.16 -8.92 -16.63
N ASP A 695 -2.71 -8.86 -15.43
CA ASP A 695 -2.29 -7.93 -14.39
C ASP A 695 -2.29 -8.62 -13.03
N ASP A 696 -1.24 -8.37 -12.25
CA ASP A 696 -1.09 -8.89 -10.90
C ASP A 696 -1.44 -7.82 -9.86
N SER A 697 -1.79 -8.24 -8.65
CA SER A 697 -2.03 -7.33 -7.53
C SER A 697 -0.81 -6.46 -7.26
N ASP A 698 -1.05 -5.20 -6.90
CA ASP A 698 0.02 -4.30 -6.48
C ASP A 698 0.57 -4.79 -5.14
N GLY A 699 1.58 -5.65 -5.16
CA GLY A 699 2.07 -6.35 -3.97
C GLY A 699 1.19 -7.54 -3.52
N PRO A 700 1.60 -8.22 -2.44
CA PRO A 700 0.93 -9.43 -1.98
C PRO A 700 -0.23 -9.13 -1.02
N VAL A 701 -1.31 -9.87 -1.18
CA VAL A 701 -2.39 -10.00 -0.20
C VAL A 701 -1.89 -10.79 1.01
N LEU A 702 -2.11 -10.25 2.20
CA LEU A 702 -1.78 -10.91 3.45
C LEU A 702 -2.94 -11.79 3.93
N ILE A 703 -2.71 -13.11 3.99
CA ILE A 703 -3.71 -14.11 4.39
C ILE A 703 -3.38 -14.60 5.79
N ARG A 704 -4.29 -14.33 6.73
CA ARG A 704 -4.19 -14.65 8.15
C ARG A 704 -4.86 -15.96 8.50
N GLN A 705 -4.20 -16.75 9.33
CA GLN A 705 -4.68 -18.06 9.78
C GLN A 705 -4.35 -18.28 11.25
N THR A 706 -5.27 -18.91 11.99
CA THR A 706 -5.07 -19.29 13.39
C THR A 706 -3.81 -20.14 13.55
N GLY A 707 -2.94 -19.73 14.48
CA GLY A 707 -1.70 -20.45 14.81
C GLY A 707 -0.56 -20.30 13.79
N ALA A 708 -0.74 -19.55 12.70
CA ALA A 708 0.29 -19.35 11.67
C ALA A 708 1.20 -18.13 11.89
N ALA A 709 0.88 -17.28 12.85
CA ALA A 709 1.62 -16.06 13.13
C ALA A 709 3.09 -16.38 13.48
N ARG A 710 4.04 -15.70 12.82
CA ARG A 710 5.48 -15.91 13.01
C ARG A 710 6.28 -14.75 12.43
N ILE A 711 7.51 -14.59 12.90
CA ILE A 711 8.49 -13.68 12.30
C ILE A 711 9.12 -14.32 11.06
N LEU A 712 9.19 -13.55 9.98
CA LEU A 712 9.86 -13.91 8.73
C LEU A 712 11.27 -13.29 8.66
N SER A 713 11.41 -12.05 9.15
CA SER A 713 12.69 -11.33 9.21
C SER A 713 12.77 -10.53 10.51
N PRO A 714 13.92 -10.50 11.21
CA PRO A 714 15.18 -11.18 10.85
C PRO A 714 15.12 -12.70 11.08
N VAL A 715 15.82 -13.45 10.22
CA VAL A 715 15.93 -14.91 10.33
C VAL A 715 16.89 -15.28 11.45
N GLY A 716 16.57 -16.32 12.23
CA GLY A 716 17.47 -16.85 13.27
C GLY A 716 18.83 -17.26 12.69
N GLY A 717 19.90 -16.99 13.44
CA GLY A 717 21.29 -17.22 13.02
C GLY A 717 21.88 -16.14 12.12
N SER A 718 21.09 -15.17 11.67
CA SER A 718 21.60 -14.03 10.90
C SER A 718 22.61 -13.20 11.70
N ARG A 719 23.54 -12.56 11.00
CA ARG A 719 24.49 -11.60 11.55
C ARG A 719 24.21 -10.25 10.93
N LEU A 720 23.82 -9.29 11.76
CA LEU A 720 23.44 -7.96 11.33
C LEU A 720 24.35 -6.92 12.00
N ALA A 721 24.54 -5.79 11.33
CA ALA A 721 25.33 -4.70 11.88
C ALA A 721 24.45 -3.66 12.57
N ALA A 722 24.88 -3.13 13.71
CA ALA A 722 24.23 -1.96 14.31
C ALA A 722 24.15 -0.80 13.28
N GLY A 723 23.01 -0.13 13.22
CA GLY A 723 22.74 0.93 12.24
C GLY A 723 22.45 0.44 10.82
N GLN A 724 22.36 -0.86 10.58
CA GLN A 724 21.84 -1.41 9.32
C GLN A 724 20.32 -1.19 9.23
N LYS A 725 19.83 -0.82 8.05
CA LYS A 725 18.40 -0.83 7.72
C LYS A 725 18.01 -2.26 7.32
N VAL A 726 17.06 -2.84 8.04
CA VAL A 726 16.51 -4.18 7.79
C VAL A 726 15.00 -4.09 8.01
N ASP A 727 14.21 -4.88 7.28
CA ASP A 727 12.78 -4.95 7.60
C ASP A 727 12.52 -6.02 8.65
N ILE A 728 11.74 -5.66 9.66
CA ILE A 728 11.04 -6.65 10.48
C ILE A 728 9.80 -7.06 9.69
N GLU A 729 9.69 -8.35 9.40
CA GLU A 729 8.57 -8.89 8.65
C GLU A 729 7.92 -10.04 9.41
N TRP A 730 6.60 -10.13 9.35
CA TRP A 730 5.85 -11.15 10.07
C TRP A 730 4.60 -11.58 9.29
N LEU A 731 4.13 -12.78 9.60
CA LEU A 731 2.76 -13.17 9.35
C LEU A 731 1.92 -12.86 10.59
N PRO A 732 0.82 -12.10 10.47
CA PRO A 732 0.03 -11.70 11.61
C PRO A 732 -0.90 -12.79 12.13
N ALA A 733 -1.31 -12.62 13.39
CA ALA A 733 -2.39 -13.39 13.98
C ALA A 733 -3.75 -12.99 13.38
N PRO A 734 -4.74 -13.90 13.36
CA PRO A 734 -6.11 -13.55 13.01
C PRO A 734 -6.64 -12.38 13.84
N ASP A 735 -7.52 -11.58 13.25
CA ASP A 735 -8.16 -10.41 13.86
C ASP A 735 -7.19 -9.29 14.29
N SER A 736 -5.89 -9.40 13.99
CA SER A 736 -4.93 -8.36 14.33
C SER A 736 -5.16 -7.10 13.48
N VAL A 737 -4.99 -5.93 14.07
CA VAL A 737 -5.09 -4.64 13.39
C VAL A 737 -3.97 -3.69 13.78
N SER A 738 -3.33 -3.92 14.92
CA SER A 738 -2.11 -3.22 15.35
C SER A 738 -1.16 -4.17 16.08
N VAL A 739 0.11 -3.77 16.15
CA VAL A 739 1.19 -4.51 16.79
C VAL A 739 2.06 -3.63 17.68
N ASP A 740 2.60 -4.22 18.73
CA ASP A 740 3.76 -3.71 19.46
C ASP A 740 4.98 -4.54 19.06
N ILE A 741 6.10 -3.89 18.75
CA ILE A 741 7.34 -4.51 18.31
C ILE A 741 8.42 -4.20 19.35
N ASP A 742 9.08 -5.24 19.86
CA ASP A 742 10.19 -5.14 20.79
C ASP A 742 11.43 -5.85 20.27
N VAL A 743 12.61 -5.41 20.70
CA VAL A 743 13.89 -6.09 20.50
C VAL A 743 14.51 -6.48 21.84
N TRP A 744 14.99 -7.71 21.93
CA TRP A 744 15.79 -8.21 23.05
C TRP A 744 17.25 -7.84 22.83
N ASN A 745 17.83 -7.07 23.74
CA ASN A 745 19.21 -6.62 23.65
C ASN A 745 20.25 -7.60 24.25
N GLY A 746 19.79 -8.77 24.72
CA GLY A 746 20.61 -9.73 25.48
C GLY A 746 20.25 -9.79 26.96
N THR A 747 19.71 -8.71 27.53
CA THR A 747 19.36 -8.61 28.96
C THR A 747 17.93 -8.11 29.24
N ALA A 748 17.36 -7.30 28.34
CA ALA A 748 16.01 -6.74 28.46
C ALA A 748 15.35 -6.54 27.08
N TRP A 749 14.01 -6.51 27.09
CA TRP A 749 13.21 -6.09 25.94
C TRP A 749 13.16 -4.57 25.87
N GLN A 750 13.30 -4.03 24.66
CA GLN A 750 13.22 -2.60 24.36
C GLN A 750 12.19 -2.38 23.26
N ALA A 751 11.34 -1.37 23.43
CA ALA A 751 10.33 -1.03 22.43
C ALA A 751 11.01 -0.51 21.15
N VAL A 752 10.56 -1.01 20.00
CA VAL A 752 10.94 -0.57 18.66
C VAL A 752 9.82 0.27 18.05
N ALA A 753 8.58 -0.22 18.14
CA ALA A 753 7.39 0.48 17.70
C ALA A 753 6.22 0.10 18.62
N ASN A 754 5.38 1.08 18.97
CA ASN A 754 4.20 0.87 19.80
C ASN A 754 2.95 1.14 18.96
N SER A 755 1.93 0.29 19.11
CA SER A 755 0.61 0.48 18.51
C SER A 755 0.67 0.72 16.99
N PHE A 756 1.66 0.11 16.34
CA PHE A 756 1.91 0.25 14.91
C PHE A 756 0.83 -0.47 14.10
N PRO A 757 0.26 0.12 13.03
CA PRO A 757 -0.74 -0.57 12.20
C PRO A 757 -0.23 -1.92 11.67
N ASP A 758 -1.00 -2.98 11.86
CA ASP A 758 -0.58 -4.32 11.44
C ASP A 758 -0.67 -4.47 9.92
N ARG A 759 0.50 -4.43 9.27
CA ARG A 759 0.68 -4.60 7.82
C ARG A 759 1.75 -5.64 7.48
N GLY A 760 2.17 -6.45 8.46
CA GLY A 760 3.15 -7.52 8.27
C GLY A 760 4.59 -7.07 7.98
N ARG A 761 4.90 -5.78 8.08
CA ARG A 761 6.24 -5.23 7.81
C ARG A 761 6.48 -3.89 8.53
N TYR A 762 7.70 -3.71 9.05
CA TYR A 762 8.19 -2.46 9.63
C TYR A 762 9.66 -2.19 9.20
N PRO A 763 9.95 -1.06 8.53
CA PRO A 763 11.32 -0.66 8.22
C PRO A 763 12.09 -0.32 9.49
N TRP A 764 13.05 -1.18 9.86
CA TRP A 764 13.75 -1.10 11.13
C TRP A 764 15.20 -0.65 10.95
N LEU A 765 15.59 0.37 11.72
CA LEU A 765 17.00 0.66 11.94
C LEU A 765 17.48 -0.14 13.15
N LEU A 766 18.45 -1.03 12.94
CA LEU A 766 19.01 -1.80 14.05
C LEU A 766 19.67 -0.86 15.08
N PRO A 767 19.29 -0.95 16.37
CA PRO A 767 19.85 -0.10 17.42
C PRO A 767 21.32 -0.46 17.72
N SER A 768 21.96 0.34 18.58
CA SER A 768 23.31 0.11 19.09
C SER A 768 23.37 -1.09 20.04
N LEU A 769 23.24 -2.29 19.48
CA LEU A 769 23.34 -3.55 20.21
C LEU A 769 24.65 -4.27 19.86
N SER A 770 25.20 -4.99 20.84
CA SER A 770 26.31 -5.91 20.64
C SER A 770 26.02 -7.19 21.41
N THR A 771 25.40 -8.16 20.74
CA THR A 771 24.93 -9.40 21.35
C THR A 771 24.79 -10.51 20.31
N GLU A 772 25.09 -11.75 20.67
CA GLU A 772 24.88 -12.93 19.82
C GLU A 772 23.46 -13.51 19.97
N ALA A 773 22.65 -12.93 20.85
CA ALA A 773 21.36 -13.48 21.27
C ALA A 773 20.19 -12.51 21.08
N ALA A 774 20.30 -11.53 20.17
CA ALA A 774 19.21 -10.61 19.89
C ALA A 774 17.99 -11.37 19.34
N ARG A 775 16.80 -10.89 19.68
CA ARG A 775 15.51 -11.43 19.20
C ARG A 775 14.55 -10.28 18.98
N VAL A 776 13.64 -10.44 18.03
CA VAL A 776 12.50 -9.54 17.84
C VAL A 776 11.25 -10.22 18.36
N ARG A 777 10.36 -9.46 19.01
CA ARG A 777 9.03 -9.91 19.42
C ARG A 777 7.97 -9.01 18.83
N VAL A 778 6.88 -9.61 18.36
CA VAL A 778 5.70 -8.91 17.88
C VAL A 778 4.48 -9.38 18.67
N SER A 779 3.76 -8.43 19.26
CA SER A 779 2.52 -8.66 20.00
C SER A 779 1.33 -8.06 19.25
N PHE A 780 0.26 -8.83 19.06
CA PHE A 780 -0.87 -8.46 18.20
C PHE A 780 -2.07 -7.97 19.00
N ARG A 781 -2.80 -6.98 18.49
CA ARG A 781 -4.05 -6.46 19.08
C ARG A 781 -5.18 -6.41 18.06
N ASN A 782 -6.41 -6.65 18.51
CA ASN A 782 -7.62 -6.53 17.69
C ASN A 782 -8.23 -5.11 17.71
N LEU A 783 -9.35 -4.93 17.00
CA LEU A 783 -10.09 -3.66 16.91
C LEU A 783 -10.49 -3.08 18.28
N ALA A 784 -10.68 -3.92 19.30
CA ALA A 784 -11.00 -3.51 20.67
C ALA A 784 -9.75 -3.17 21.52
N GLY A 785 -8.55 -3.24 20.94
CA GLY A 785 -7.27 -3.03 21.64
C GLY A 785 -6.81 -4.21 22.50
N VAL A 786 -7.54 -5.33 22.44
CA VAL A 786 -7.24 -6.54 23.23
C VAL A 786 -6.15 -7.35 22.53
N THR A 787 -5.18 -7.85 23.29
CA THR A 787 -4.14 -8.75 22.77
C THR A 787 -4.76 -10.02 22.19
N VAL A 788 -4.39 -10.37 20.96
CA VAL A 788 -4.85 -11.59 20.28
C VAL A 788 -3.70 -12.55 20.03
N GLY A 789 -3.91 -13.82 20.33
CA GLY A 789 -2.87 -14.85 20.27
C GLY A 789 -1.73 -14.61 21.28
N ASN A 790 -0.68 -15.43 21.15
CA ASN A 790 0.58 -15.22 21.88
C ASN A 790 1.50 -14.32 21.05
N PRO A 791 2.35 -13.49 21.69
CA PRO A 791 3.43 -12.81 20.99
C PRO A 791 4.32 -13.81 20.25
N VAL A 792 4.77 -13.44 19.06
CA VAL A 792 5.68 -14.24 18.24
C VAL A 792 7.08 -13.68 18.37
N GLU A 793 8.07 -14.56 18.46
CA GLU A 793 9.49 -14.18 18.53
C GLU A 793 10.26 -14.71 17.32
N SER A 794 11.29 -13.97 16.91
CA SER A 794 12.29 -14.47 15.97
C SER A 794 13.17 -15.52 16.62
N GLY A 795 13.86 -16.33 15.80
CA GLY A 795 15.07 -17.01 16.27
C GLY A 795 16.13 -15.99 16.73
N SER A 796 17.07 -16.43 17.58
CA SER A 796 18.19 -15.56 17.97
C SER A 796 19.07 -15.20 16.79
N PHE A 797 19.48 -13.94 16.69
CA PHE A 797 20.43 -13.44 15.70
C PHE A 797 21.53 -12.63 16.39
N ALA A 798 22.67 -12.50 15.72
CA ALA A 798 23.78 -11.72 16.22
C ALA A 798 23.71 -10.28 15.70
N VAL A 799 23.93 -9.32 16.59
CA VAL A 799 24.19 -7.93 16.25
C VAL A 799 25.63 -7.62 16.63
N THR A 800 26.44 -7.27 15.64
CA THR A 800 27.81 -6.82 15.88
C THR A 800 27.80 -5.31 16.11
N GLY A 801 28.46 -4.86 17.19
CA GLY A 801 28.66 -3.44 17.46
C GLY A 801 29.30 -2.74 16.27
N GLY A 802 28.73 -1.59 15.89
CA GLY A 802 29.09 -0.80 14.71
C GLY A 802 30.61 -0.65 14.54
N GLY A 803 31.10 -1.18 13.42
CA GLY A 803 32.51 -1.30 13.13
C GLY A 803 32.80 -2.48 12.21
N LEU A 804 32.32 -2.42 10.97
CA LEU A 804 33.14 -2.93 9.86
C LEU A 804 34.38 -2.02 9.81
N THR A 805 35.29 -2.20 10.76
CA THR A 805 36.65 -1.73 10.61
C THR A 805 37.17 -2.43 9.36
N THR A 806 37.60 -1.63 8.40
CA THR A 806 38.29 -2.04 7.17
C THR A 806 39.18 -3.27 7.43
N GLY A 807 38.73 -4.45 6.98
CA GLY A 807 39.43 -5.71 7.22
C GLY A 807 38.59 -6.95 6.91
N GLY A 808 38.26 -7.17 5.64
CA GLY A 808 37.89 -8.49 5.11
C GLY A 808 36.39 -8.81 5.11
N ALA A 809 35.76 -8.65 3.94
CA ALA A 809 34.54 -9.39 3.64
C ALA A 809 34.91 -10.87 3.51
N CYS A 810 34.40 -11.72 4.41
CA CYS A 810 34.47 -13.17 4.28
C CYS A 810 33.09 -13.70 3.85
N ALA A 811 32.67 -13.38 2.63
CA ALA A 811 31.56 -14.06 1.98
C ALA A 811 32.12 -14.70 0.70
N ALA A 812 32.03 -16.03 0.62
CA ALA A 812 32.31 -16.76 -0.61
C ALA A 812 31.05 -16.76 -1.48
N SER A 813 31.17 -16.48 -2.77
CA SER A 813 30.11 -16.65 -3.75
C SER A 813 30.44 -17.83 -4.67
N LEU A 814 29.41 -18.58 -5.05
CA LEU A 814 29.46 -19.52 -6.17
C LEU A 814 28.89 -18.83 -7.41
N ASP A 815 29.54 -18.99 -8.56
CA ASP A 815 28.97 -18.64 -9.85
C ASP A 815 28.16 -19.80 -10.45
N SER A 816 27.56 -19.55 -11.62
CA SER A 816 26.76 -20.52 -12.37
C SER A 816 27.56 -21.73 -12.89
N ASP A 817 28.89 -21.67 -12.83
CA ASP A 817 29.82 -22.69 -13.32
C ASP A 817 30.50 -23.47 -12.17
N LEU A 818 29.99 -23.33 -10.93
CA LEU A 818 30.49 -23.98 -9.71
C LEU A 818 31.91 -23.53 -9.28
N ASN A 819 32.38 -22.36 -9.73
CA ASN A 819 33.65 -21.84 -9.26
C ASN A 819 33.47 -21.16 -7.89
N LEU A 820 34.22 -21.63 -6.89
CA LEU A 820 34.26 -21.03 -5.57
C LEU A 820 35.24 -19.86 -5.58
N SER A 821 34.73 -18.63 -5.60
CA SER A 821 35.55 -17.43 -5.45
C SER A 821 35.77 -17.13 -3.96
N LEU A 822 37.01 -17.31 -3.50
CA LEU A 822 37.43 -16.85 -2.16
C LEU A 822 37.86 -15.37 -2.27
N PRO A 823 37.52 -14.53 -1.28
CA PRO A 823 37.89 -13.11 -1.32
C PRO A 823 39.40 -12.93 -1.34
N ILE A 824 39.86 -11.94 -2.12
CA ILE A 824 41.26 -11.50 -2.17
C ILE A 824 41.64 -10.94 -0.78
N ILE A 825 42.65 -11.53 -0.14
CA ILE A 825 43.19 -11.02 1.13
C ILE A 825 44.40 -10.14 0.80
N GLN A 826 44.36 -8.87 1.23
CA GLN A 826 45.52 -7.99 1.15
C GLN A 826 46.25 -7.95 2.51
N TYR A 827 47.56 -8.19 2.49
CA TYR A 827 48.43 -7.97 3.64
C TYR A 827 49.61 -7.09 3.20
N GLY A 828 49.75 -5.90 3.78
CA GLY A 828 50.84 -4.97 3.44
C GLY A 828 50.77 -4.38 2.02
N GLY A 829 49.60 -4.36 1.38
CA GLY A 829 49.43 -3.77 0.04
C GLY A 829 49.74 -4.70 -1.14
N LEU A 830 49.99 -6.00 -0.89
CA LEU A 830 50.13 -7.02 -1.95
C LEU A 830 48.93 -7.99 -1.91
N PRO A 831 48.31 -8.32 -3.06
CA PRO A 831 47.19 -9.25 -3.13
C PRO A 831 47.66 -10.71 -2.98
N LEU A 832 46.98 -11.48 -2.12
CA LEU A 832 47.01 -12.94 -2.15
C LEU A 832 45.76 -13.44 -2.86
N SER A 833 45.95 -14.18 -3.95
CA SER A 833 44.92 -14.97 -4.62
C SER A 833 45.32 -16.46 -4.59
N ALA A 834 44.32 -17.33 -4.45
CA ALA A 834 44.46 -18.75 -4.74
C ALA A 834 43.35 -19.11 -5.72
N GLU A 835 43.73 -19.59 -6.90
CA GLU A 835 42.80 -20.15 -7.87
C GLU A 835 42.65 -21.65 -7.63
N LEU A 836 41.42 -22.15 -7.66
CA LEU A 836 41.07 -23.56 -7.54
C LEU A 836 40.48 -24.04 -8.87
N ALA A 837 41.11 -25.02 -9.51
CA ALA A 837 40.60 -25.63 -10.75
C ALA A 837 39.90 -26.95 -10.43
N PHE A 838 38.68 -27.12 -10.93
CA PHE A 838 37.95 -28.38 -10.80
C PHE A 838 38.66 -29.51 -11.55
N ARG A 839 38.91 -30.62 -10.86
CA ARG A 839 39.69 -31.76 -11.40
C ARG A 839 38.83 -32.96 -11.78
N GLY A 840 37.60 -33.05 -11.28
CA GLY A 840 36.66 -34.14 -11.55
C GLY A 840 35.98 -34.70 -10.30
N ILE A 841 35.17 -35.75 -10.51
CA ILE A 841 34.46 -36.48 -9.46
C ILE A 841 35.11 -37.85 -9.30
N GLN A 842 35.51 -38.22 -8.08
CA GLN A 842 35.99 -39.56 -7.77
C GLN A 842 35.22 -40.09 -6.56
N GLU A 843 34.59 -41.26 -6.71
CA GLU A 843 33.76 -41.91 -5.65
C GLU A 843 32.65 -41.00 -5.07
N GLY A 844 32.07 -40.12 -5.89
CA GLY A 844 31.00 -39.21 -5.47
C GLY A 844 31.47 -37.94 -4.75
N VAL A 845 32.79 -37.70 -4.70
CA VAL A 845 33.41 -36.52 -4.10
C VAL A 845 33.94 -35.60 -5.22
N LEU A 846 33.61 -34.31 -5.16
CA LEU A 846 34.17 -33.27 -6.04
C LEU A 846 35.60 -32.93 -5.59
N ILE A 847 36.57 -32.93 -6.52
CA ILE A 847 37.99 -32.67 -6.23
C ILE A 847 38.46 -31.40 -6.98
N TYR A 848 39.17 -30.50 -6.29
CA TYR A 848 39.76 -29.27 -6.84
C TYR A 848 41.28 -29.22 -6.59
N ASP A 849 42.06 -28.72 -7.56
CA ASP A 849 43.50 -28.45 -7.45
C ASP A 849 43.76 -26.95 -7.22
N ILE A 850 44.74 -26.59 -6.37
CA ILE A 850 45.20 -25.18 -6.23
C ILE A 850 46.19 -24.87 -7.34
N THR A 851 45.86 -23.94 -8.24
CA THR A 851 46.64 -23.64 -9.44
C THR A 851 47.61 -22.46 -9.30
N SER A 852 47.51 -21.66 -8.22
CA SER A 852 48.52 -20.64 -7.89
C SER A 852 48.65 -20.38 -6.38
N TYR A 853 49.90 -20.28 -5.89
CA TYR A 853 50.24 -19.89 -4.51
C TYR A 853 51.49 -19.00 -4.52
N GLN A 854 51.36 -17.74 -4.11
CA GLN A 854 52.49 -16.84 -3.88
C GLN A 854 52.84 -16.84 -2.38
N ALA A 855 53.95 -17.48 -2.00
CA ALA A 855 54.36 -17.65 -0.62
C ALA A 855 55.22 -16.47 -0.12
N LEU A 856 54.90 -15.93 1.07
CA LEU A 856 55.88 -15.21 1.91
C LEU A 856 56.03 -15.97 3.23
N VAL A 857 57.27 -16.38 3.52
CA VAL A 857 57.66 -17.14 4.72
C VAL A 857 57.79 -16.16 5.90
N GLY A 858 56.97 -16.32 6.95
CA GLY A 858 57.21 -15.63 8.23
C GLY A 858 56.02 -15.48 9.18
N VAL A 859 55.82 -16.50 10.03
CA VAL A 859 55.28 -16.47 11.42
C VAL A 859 53.88 -15.84 11.70
N SER A 860 52.93 -16.76 11.91
CA SER A 860 51.72 -16.74 12.78
C SER A 860 50.75 -15.54 12.78
N ALA A 861 49.49 -15.78 12.37
CA ALA A 861 48.26 -15.40 13.10
C ALA A 861 46.98 -16.01 12.46
N PHE A 862 46.47 -17.12 13.00
CA PHE A 862 45.03 -17.43 12.98
C PHE A 862 44.42 -17.29 14.39
N SER A 863 44.98 -16.42 15.23
CA SER A 863 44.36 -16.03 16.50
C SER A 863 43.41 -14.85 16.25
N GLY A 864 42.21 -15.14 15.74
CA GLY A 864 41.16 -14.11 15.61
C GLY A 864 40.06 -14.42 14.59
N CYS A 865 40.33 -15.22 13.57
CA CYS A 865 39.31 -15.70 12.63
C CYS A 865 38.97 -17.17 12.94
N ARG A 866 37.87 -17.41 13.66
CA ARG A 866 37.14 -18.68 13.49
C ARG A 866 36.21 -18.48 12.29
N PRO A 867 36.36 -19.22 11.18
CA PRO A 867 35.34 -19.21 10.14
C PRO A 867 34.04 -19.64 10.79
N ALA A 868 33.07 -18.74 10.81
CA ALA A 868 31.75 -19.01 11.32
C ALA A 868 30.92 -19.73 10.27
N MET A 869 31.36 -20.92 9.86
CA MET A 869 30.52 -21.93 9.24
C MET A 869 31.08 -23.27 9.65
N LEU A 870 30.26 -24.01 10.39
CA LEU A 870 30.10 -25.47 10.40
C LEU A 870 29.18 -25.72 11.61
N SER A 871 27.87 -25.47 11.43
CA SER A 871 26.93 -26.44 12.00
C SER A 871 27.26 -27.77 11.30
N GLU A 872 27.14 -28.88 12.02
CA GLU A 872 27.44 -30.22 11.48
C GLU A 872 26.56 -30.64 10.28
N GLU A 873 25.66 -29.78 9.80
CA GLU A 873 24.78 -30.02 8.67
C GLU A 873 24.60 -28.74 7.84
N LEU A 874 25.41 -28.58 6.79
CA LEU A 874 25.05 -27.78 5.62
C LEU A 874 24.37 -28.74 4.63
N ASN A 875 23.07 -28.56 4.39
CA ASN A 875 22.31 -29.33 3.40
C ASN A 875 22.22 -28.51 2.11
N LEU A 876 22.97 -28.90 1.08
CA LEU A 876 22.87 -28.29 -0.24
C LEU A 876 21.97 -29.16 -1.13
N ALA A 877 20.81 -28.63 -1.53
CA ALA A 877 19.91 -29.29 -2.48
C ALA A 877 20.29 -28.86 -3.90
N ILE A 878 20.71 -29.81 -4.73
CA ILE A 878 21.08 -29.55 -6.13
C ILE A 878 20.00 -30.16 -7.04
N PRO A 879 19.19 -29.35 -7.74
CA PRO A 879 18.32 -29.83 -8.80
C PRO A 879 19.15 -30.24 -10.03
N GLY A 880 18.97 -31.47 -10.52
CA GLY A 880 19.44 -31.87 -11.86
C GLY A 880 20.85 -32.45 -11.94
N LEU A 881 21.41 -32.98 -10.85
CA LEU A 881 22.72 -33.65 -10.90
C LEU A 881 22.64 -34.86 -11.85
N THR A 882 23.39 -34.84 -12.95
CA THR A 882 23.41 -35.93 -13.93
C THR A 882 24.58 -36.87 -13.65
N LEU A 883 24.29 -38.10 -13.22
CA LEU A 883 25.29 -39.14 -12.96
C LEU A 883 25.00 -40.34 -13.87
N ASN A 884 26.00 -40.76 -14.66
CA ASN A 884 25.89 -41.88 -15.60
C ASN A 884 24.63 -41.82 -16.51
N GLY A 885 24.20 -40.62 -16.90
CA GLY A 885 23.08 -40.41 -17.82
C GLY A 885 21.68 -40.36 -17.18
N GLY A 886 21.56 -40.40 -15.85
CA GLY A 886 20.29 -40.15 -15.13
C GLY A 886 20.34 -38.87 -14.29
N SER A 887 19.22 -38.14 -14.20
CA SER A 887 19.08 -36.95 -13.35
C SER A 887 18.48 -37.29 -11.99
N PHE A 888 19.09 -36.76 -10.92
CA PHE A 888 18.66 -37.03 -9.54
C PHE A 888 18.57 -35.74 -8.71
N HIS A 889 17.76 -35.78 -7.65
CA HIS A 889 17.88 -34.86 -6.52
C HIS A 889 18.85 -35.47 -5.49
N ALA A 890 19.86 -34.72 -5.09
CA ALA A 890 20.83 -35.11 -4.08
C ALA A 890 20.96 -34.03 -3.00
N ILE A 891 21.08 -34.48 -1.75
CA ILE A 891 21.46 -33.64 -0.61
C ILE A 891 22.94 -33.90 -0.34
N LEU A 892 23.77 -32.86 -0.42
CA LEU A 892 25.18 -32.92 -0.04
C LEU A 892 25.39 -32.43 1.39
N ARG A 893 26.21 -33.16 2.16
CA ARG A 893 26.72 -32.80 3.49
C ARG A 893 28.22 -32.53 3.40
N ALA A 894 28.71 -31.47 4.04
CA ALA A 894 30.14 -31.16 4.07
C ALA A 894 30.79 -31.56 5.41
N ARG A 895 32.01 -32.10 5.38
CA ARG A 895 32.88 -32.34 6.56
C ARG A 895 34.28 -31.81 6.26
N GLN A 896 34.91 -31.17 7.23
CA GLN A 896 36.30 -30.74 7.11
C GLN A 896 37.23 -31.68 7.88
N GLU A 897 38.29 -32.17 7.24
CA GLU A 897 39.39 -32.87 7.90
C GLU A 897 40.74 -32.40 7.34
N ASN A 898 41.70 -32.10 8.22
CA ASN A 898 43.09 -31.75 7.87
C ASN A 898 43.22 -30.69 6.75
N ASN A 899 42.48 -29.58 6.85
CA ASN A 899 42.41 -28.49 5.85
C ASN A 899 41.85 -28.88 4.48
N THR A 900 41.23 -30.06 4.34
CA THR A 900 40.49 -30.47 3.15
C THR A 900 38.99 -30.48 3.46
N LEU A 901 38.18 -29.93 2.56
CA LEU A 901 36.73 -29.92 2.65
C LEU A 901 36.17 -31.07 1.81
N TYR A 902 35.45 -31.98 2.46
CA TYR A 902 34.86 -33.17 1.85
C TYR A 902 33.35 -32.98 1.75
N PHE A 903 32.76 -33.30 0.59
CA PHE A 903 31.32 -33.31 0.39
C PHE A 903 30.84 -34.76 0.21
N PHE A 904 29.77 -35.15 0.91
CA PHE A 904 29.17 -36.48 0.90
C PHE A 904 27.72 -36.39 0.46
N VAL A 905 27.28 -37.27 -0.42
CA VAL A 905 25.85 -37.39 -0.78
C VAL A 905 25.14 -38.17 0.33
N SER A 906 24.14 -37.57 0.99
CA SER A 906 23.46 -38.21 2.12
C SER A 906 22.16 -38.92 1.78
N GLU A 907 21.46 -38.56 0.69
CA GLU A 907 20.23 -39.21 0.24
C GLU A 907 20.08 -39.17 -1.29
N TYR A 908 19.45 -40.22 -1.86
CA TYR A 908 19.06 -40.30 -3.28
C TYR A 908 17.54 -40.40 -3.41
N GLY A 909 16.93 -39.49 -4.17
CA GLY A 909 15.57 -39.65 -4.70
C GLY A 909 15.62 -39.79 -6.21
N ALA A 910 15.12 -40.91 -6.75
CA ALA A 910 14.97 -41.07 -8.19
C ALA A 910 13.88 -40.12 -8.71
N ILE A 911 14.21 -39.35 -9.75
CA ILE A 911 13.22 -38.59 -10.52
C ILE A 911 12.74 -39.55 -11.64
N HIS A 912 11.44 -39.81 -11.69
CA HIS A 912 10.83 -40.57 -12.79
C HIS A 912 10.66 -39.70 -14.04
#